data_AF-A0A834AJA3-F1
#
_entry.id   AF-A0A834AJA3-F1
#
_cell.length_a   1.000
_cell.length_b   1.000
_cell.length_c   1.000
_cell.angle_alpha   90.00
_cell.angle_beta   90.00
_cell.angle_gamma   90.00
#
_symmetry.space_group_name_H-M   'P 1'
#
loop_
_entity.id
_entity.type
_entity.pdbx_description
1 polymer ?
#
loop_
_entity_poly.entity_id
_entity_poly.type
_entity_poly.pdbx_seq_one_letter_code
_entity_poly.pdbx_strand_id
1 'polypeptide(L)'
;MLRDRTVRLLYGSRVKAVYVLGTHLWIDVYSAAPAGAQTFSLKHSELVQVEVVCDGEAEEVVTNGKQRWPLSPSTTLRLTMSEASTEASSDKVTVNYYEEEGNAPINQAGLFLTAIEISLDVDADRDGVVEKNNPKKASWTWGPEGQGAILLVNCDRETPWLPKEDLRDEKVYSKEDLKDMSQMILRTKGPDRLPAGYEIVLYINMSDSDKVGVFYVDNPFFGQRYMHILGRQKLYHVVKYTGGSAELLFFVEGLRFPDEGFPGLVSIHVSLLEYMAEEIPLTPIFTDTVVFRIAPWIMTPNILPPVSVMKDNYLFLKEVKSLVEKTNCDLKVCFQYINRGDRWIQDEIEFGYIEAPHKGFPVVLDSPRDGNLKDFPVKQLLGPDFGYVTREPLFEPVTSLDSFGNLEVSPPVTVNGKTYPLGRILIGSSFPLSGGRRMTKVVRDFLQAQQVQAPIELYSDWLTVGHVDEFMTFIPIPGTKQFRMLMASTSACYQLFREKQKEGHGEAIMFKGPSGDAETAQGQDESPPLSATAELEKAGKCNGPDTPPRAGRAPGAMTLDKSCLAGMSNKRITINKILSNESLVQENQYFQRCLDWNRDILKKELGLTEQDIIDLPALFKMDEGRQARAYFPNMVNMIVLDKDLGIPKPFGPQVEDVCCLETHVRSLLEPLGLCCTFIDDISAYHKFLGEVHCGTNVRRKPFPFKWWHMVP
;
A
#
# COMPACT_ATOMS: atom_id res chain seq x y z
N MET A 1 29.29 -14.91 5.18
CA MET A 1 30.75 -15.08 5.00
C MET A 1 31.42 -13.79 5.41
N LEU A 2 32.48 -13.87 6.22
CA LEU A 2 33.31 -12.71 6.54
C LEU A 2 33.96 -12.21 5.25
N ARG A 3 34.12 -10.89 5.11
CA ARG A 3 34.66 -10.31 3.87
C ARG A 3 36.17 -10.24 3.94
N ASP A 4 36.82 -10.73 2.89
CA ASP A 4 38.27 -10.72 2.74
C ASP A 4 38.71 -9.48 1.95
N ARG A 5 39.70 -8.75 2.46
CA ARG A 5 40.33 -7.62 1.77
C ARG A 5 41.84 -7.86 1.67
N THR A 6 42.40 -7.63 0.49
CA THR A 6 43.86 -7.72 0.30
C THR A 6 44.52 -6.38 0.56
N VAL A 7 45.62 -6.37 1.33
CA VAL A 7 46.50 -5.21 1.53
C VAL A 7 47.92 -5.66 1.26
N ARG A 8 48.61 -5.02 0.30
CA ARG A 8 49.98 -5.38 -0.06
C ARG A 8 50.97 -4.54 0.72
N LEU A 9 52.02 -5.17 1.24
CA LEU A 9 53.16 -4.43 1.75
C LEU A 9 53.90 -3.75 0.59
N LEU A 10 54.54 -2.62 0.87
CA LEU A 10 55.34 -1.88 -0.10
C LEU A 10 56.82 -1.98 0.24
N TYR A 11 57.65 -2.14 -0.79
CA TYR A 11 59.09 -2.23 -0.65
C TYR A 11 59.67 -0.97 0.03
N GLY A 12 60.40 -1.17 1.14
CA GLY A 12 61.09 -0.11 1.87
C GLY A 12 60.18 0.97 2.48
N SER A 13 58.87 0.78 2.48
CA SER A 13 57.89 1.78 2.92
C SER A 13 56.96 1.25 4.00
N ARG A 14 56.36 2.18 4.76
CA ARG A 14 55.34 1.86 5.75
C ARG A 14 53.96 2.07 5.14
N VAL A 15 53.13 1.04 5.17
CA VAL A 15 51.74 1.09 4.70
C VAL A 15 50.85 1.43 5.89
N LYS A 16 49.89 2.34 5.69
CA LYS A 16 48.82 2.62 6.66
C LYS A 16 47.51 2.14 6.07
N ALA A 17 46.72 1.41 6.83
CA ALA A 17 45.43 0.91 6.38
C ALA A 17 44.39 0.93 7.51
N VAL A 18 43.13 1.16 7.14
CA VAL A 18 42.00 0.96 8.06
C VAL A 18 41.55 -0.50 8.02
N TYR A 19 41.36 -1.10 9.19
CA TYR A 19 40.75 -2.42 9.36
C TYR A 19 39.31 -2.25 9.83
N VAL A 20 38.35 -2.90 9.17
CA VAL A 20 36.94 -2.86 9.64
C VAL A 20 36.63 -4.15 10.38
N LEU A 21 36.11 -4.04 11.61
CA LEU A 21 35.76 -5.20 12.43
C LEU A 21 34.77 -6.13 11.70
N GLY A 22 34.97 -7.44 11.84
CA GLY A 22 34.19 -8.46 11.10
C GLY A 22 34.67 -8.72 9.66
N THR A 23 35.86 -8.24 9.29
CA THR A 23 36.54 -8.58 8.02
C THR A 23 37.82 -9.36 8.27
N HIS A 24 38.49 -9.84 7.22
CA HIS A 24 39.86 -10.36 7.28
C HIS A 24 40.76 -9.58 6.32
N LEU A 25 42.01 -9.36 6.70
CA LEU A 25 43.02 -8.82 5.80
C LEU A 25 43.99 -9.90 5.33
N TRP A 26 44.16 -10.04 4.03
CA TRP A 26 45.20 -10.85 3.41
C TRP A 26 46.38 -9.98 3.01
N ILE A 27 47.56 -10.31 3.52
CA ILE A 27 48.79 -9.55 3.32
C ILE A 27 49.77 -10.34 2.46
N ASP A 28 50.12 -9.75 1.33
CA ASP A 28 51.22 -10.19 0.49
C ASP A 28 52.54 -9.66 1.05
N VAL A 29 53.36 -10.57 1.56
CA VAL A 29 54.71 -10.29 2.09
C VAL A 29 55.82 -10.51 1.05
N TYR A 30 55.53 -11.26 -0.02
CA TYR A 30 56.53 -11.60 -1.03
C TYR A 30 56.89 -10.39 -1.89
N SER A 31 55.88 -9.62 -2.32
CA SER A 31 56.09 -8.47 -3.22
C SER A 31 56.90 -7.32 -2.59
N ALA A 32 56.96 -7.25 -1.26
CA ALA A 32 57.73 -6.23 -0.54
C ALA A 32 59.15 -6.68 -0.16
N ALA A 33 59.53 -7.92 -0.46
CA ALA A 33 60.85 -8.44 -0.14
C ALA A 33 61.93 -7.84 -1.06
N PRO A 34 63.10 -7.44 -0.53
CA PRO A 34 64.26 -7.09 -1.34
C PRO A 34 64.73 -8.28 -2.18
N ALA A 35 65.29 -7.98 -3.36
CA ALA A 35 65.96 -9.00 -4.17
C ALA A 35 67.05 -9.69 -3.34
N GLY A 36 67.02 -11.03 -3.31
CA GLY A 36 67.97 -11.85 -2.54
C GLY A 36 67.48 -12.29 -1.16
N ALA A 37 66.32 -11.79 -0.67
CA ALA A 37 65.72 -12.31 0.56
C ALA A 37 65.20 -13.75 0.36
N GLN A 38 65.47 -14.60 1.35
CA GLN A 38 65.06 -16.02 1.36
C GLN A 38 64.01 -16.32 2.44
N THR A 39 64.06 -15.61 3.57
CA THR A 39 63.13 -15.82 4.69
C THR A 39 62.63 -14.50 5.25
N PHE A 40 61.51 -14.56 5.98
CA PHE A 40 61.00 -13.42 6.74
C PHE A 40 60.61 -13.84 8.16
N SER A 41 60.62 -12.87 9.07
CA SER A 41 59.98 -12.98 10.39
C SER A 41 58.99 -11.85 10.56
N LEU A 42 58.04 -11.99 11.49
CA LEU A 42 57.09 -10.93 11.79
C LEU A 42 56.96 -10.67 13.28
N LYS A 43 56.59 -9.44 13.61
CA LYS A 43 56.18 -9.01 14.95
C LYS A 43 54.89 -8.22 14.79
N HIS A 44 54.00 -8.28 15.77
CA HIS A 44 52.76 -7.52 15.74
C HIS A 44 52.43 -6.91 17.10
N SER A 45 51.44 -6.02 17.17
CA SER A 45 50.88 -5.55 18.44
C SER A 45 49.93 -6.60 19.04
N GLU A 46 49.62 -6.46 20.34
CA GLU A 46 48.79 -7.43 21.08
C GLU A 46 47.37 -7.55 20.54
N LEU A 47 46.80 -6.47 20.01
CA LEU A 47 45.42 -6.43 19.47
C LEU A 47 45.29 -7.01 18.05
N VAL A 48 46.42 -7.31 17.39
CA VAL A 48 46.42 -7.88 16.05
C VAL A 48 46.73 -9.36 16.15
N GLN A 49 45.83 -10.21 15.68
CA GLN A 49 46.09 -11.64 15.47
C GLN A 49 46.63 -11.83 14.06
N VAL A 50 47.73 -12.57 13.94
CA VAL A 50 48.40 -12.82 12.65
C VAL A 50 48.57 -14.32 12.47
N GLU A 51 48.09 -14.82 11.35
CA GLU A 51 48.33 -16.19 10.90
C GLU A 51 49.22 -16.15 9.65
N VAL A 52 50.24 -17.01 9.60
CA VAL A 52 51.01 -17.26 8.38
C VAL A 52 50.32 -18.40 7.64
N VAL A 53 49.93 -18.14 6.40
CA VAL A 53 49.23 -19.10 5.55
C VAL A 53 50.18 -19.57 4.46
N CYS A 54 50.59 -20.84 4.53
CA CYS A 54 51.47 -21.50 3.57
C CYS A 54 50.67 -22.60 2.84
N ASP A 55 50.49 -22.46 1.53
CA ASP A 55 49.79 -23.46 0.70
C ASP A 55 48.40 -23.89 1.23
N GLY A 56 47.73 -22.98 1.96
CA GLY A 56 46.41 -23.19 2.55
C GLY A 56 46.40 -23.63 4.02
N GLU A 57 47.55 -23.98 4.59
CA GLU A 57 47.68 -24.27 6.03
C GLU A 57 48.00 -22.98 6.80
N ALA A 58 47.22 -22.69 7.85
CA ALA A 58 47.35 -21.49 8.67
C ALA A 58 48.01 -21.80 10.01
N GLU A 59 49.07 -21.07 10.35
CA GLU A 59 49.78 -21.13 11.63
C GLU A 59 49.68 -19.77 12.35
N GLU A 60 49.13 -19.75 13.56
CA GLU A 60 49.04 -18.53 14.38
C GLU A 60 50.43 -18.14 14.93
N VAL A 61 50.76 -16.85 14.81
CA VAL A 61 52.06 -16.32 15.21
C VAL A 61 52.01 -15.62 16.56
N VAL A 62 53.05 -15.82 17.37
CA VAL A 62 53.23 -15.11 18.64
C VAL A 62 53.76 -13.69 18.41
N THR A 63 53.22 -12.71 19.14
CA THR A 63 53.44 -11.26 19.04
C THR A 63 54.89 -10.80 18.84
N ASN A 64 55.85 -11.48 19.49
CA ASN A 64 57.29 -11.19 19.39
C ASN A 64 58.11 -12.45 19.02
N GLY A 65 57.56 -13.31 18.18
CA GLY A 65 58.22 -14.50 17.66
C GLY A 65 59.55 -14.16 16.96
N LYS A 66 60.52 -15.08 17.08
CA LYS A 66 61.75 -15.07 16.27
C LYS A 66 61.71 -16.10 15.14
N GLN A 67 60.57 -16.78 14.98
CA GLN A 67 60.35 -17.77 13.94
C GLN A 67 60.49 -17.12 12.57
N ARG A 68 61.10 -17.87 11.65
CA ARG A 68 61.30 -17.45 10.26
C ARG A 68 60.56 -18.42 9.37
N TRP A 69 59.88 -17.88 8.37
CA TRP A 69 59.21 -18.66 7.32
C TRP A 69 59.91 -18.41 5.98
N PRO A 70 59.92 -19.41 5.08
CA PRO A 70 60.44 -19.23 3.73
C PRO A 70 59.60 -18.18 2.98
N LEU A 71 60.27 -17.34 2.19
CA LEU A 71 59.58 -16.43 1.29
C LEU A 71 59.11 -17.22 0.06
N SER A 72 57.79 -17.27 -0.13
CA SER A 72 57.15 -17.87 -1.29
C SER A 72 55.99 -16.99 -1.74
N PRO A 73 55.68 -16.92 -3.05
CA PRO A 73 54.45 -16.31 -3.55
C PRO A 73 53.17 -16.94 -2.97
N SER A 74 53.24 -18.21 -2.51
CA SER A 74 52.12 -18.91 -1.86
C SER A 74 52.06 -18.73 -0.33
N THR A 75 53.03 -18.02 0.26
CA THR A 75 53.04 -17.70 1.69
C THR A 75 52.50 -16.28 1.90
N THR A 76 51.39 -16.16 2.61
CA THR A 76 50.73 -14.88 2.91
C THR A 76 50.43 -14.75 4.39
N LEU A 77 50.01 -13.56 4.85
CA LEU A 77 49.50 -13.38 6.20
C LEU A 77 48.00 -13.18 6.17
N ARG A 78 47.27 -13.77 7.12
CA ARG A 78 45.88 -13.45 7.42
C ARG A 78 45.83 -12.72 8.76
N LEU A 79 45.25 -11.52 8.75
CA LEU A 79 45.17 -10.64 9.91
C LEU A 79 43.74 -10.50 10.39
N THR A 80 43.58 -10.56 11.69
CA THR A 80 42.30 -10.39 12.37
C THR A 80 42.45 -9.47 13.57
N MET A 81 41.46 -8.61 13.80
CA MET A 81 41.34 -7.76 14.98
C MET A 81 39.93 -7.88 15.53
N SER A 82 39.80 -8.04 16.85
CA SER A 82 38.52 -8.21 17.54
C SER A 82 37.99 -6.92 18.17
N GLU A 83 38.83 -5.89 18.31
CA GLU A 83 38.51 -4.65 18.99
C GLU A 83 38.94 -3.43 18.16
N ALA A 84 38.21 -2.33 18.31
CA ALA A 84 38.52 -1.06 17.64
C ALA A 84 39.71 -0.37 18.32
N SER A 85 40.57 0.27 17.52
CA SER A 85 41.76 0.98 18.03
C SER A 85 41.35 2.24 18.81
N THR A 86 42.08 2.54 19.88
CA THR A 86 41.91 3.78 20.68
C THR A 86 42.57 4.98 20.03
N GLU A 87 43.71 4.79 19.37
CA GLU A 87 44.46 5.81 18.64
C GLU A 87 44.63 5.42 17.18
N ALA A 88 44.73 6.41 16.28
CA ALA A 88 44.92 6.14 14.86
C ALA A 88 46.34 5.63 14.57
N SER A 89 46.45 4.56 13.77
CA SER A 89 47.72 3.93 13.38
C SER A 89 48.57 3.45 14.56
N SER A 90 47.95 3.05 15.67
CA SER A 90 48.63 2.52 16.86
C SER A 90 49.00 1.04 16.71
N ASP A 91 48.16 0.26 16.03
CA ASP A 91 48.35 -1.15 15.81
C ASP A 91 49.30 -1.38 14.65
N LYS A 92 50.21 -2.35 14.76
CA LYS A 92 51.22 -2.56 13.74
C LYS A 92 51.62 -4.01 13.56
N VAL A 93 51.94 -4.36 12.32
CA VAL A 93 52.63 -5.58 11.93
C VAL A 93 53.92 -5.18 11.24
N THR A 94 55.02 -5.77 11.67
CA THR A 94 56.37 -5.49 11.16
C THR A 94 56.96 -6.77 10.63
N VAL A 95 57.26 -6.79 9.34
CA VAL A 95 57.88 -7.91 8.64
C VAL A 95 59.35 -7.58 8.39
N ASN A 96 60.24 -8.45 8.85
CA ASN A 96 61.68 -8.33 8.66
C ASN A 96 62.15 -9.40 7.67
N TYR A 97 62.96 -9.01 6.68
CA TYR A 97 63.48 -9.90 5.63
C TYR A 97 64.95 -10.25 5.87
N TYR A 98 65.34 -11.48 5.53
CA TYR A 98 66.69 -12.02 5.75
C TYR A 98 67.23 -12.74 4.51
N GLU A 99 68.54 -12.65 4.34
CA GLU A 99 69.33 -13.51 3.45
C GLU A 99 69.67 -14.85 4.14
N GLU A 100 70.24 -15.79 3.39
CA GLU A 100 70.48 -17.17 3.81
C GLU A 100 71.44 -17.30 5.01
N GLU A 101 72.51 -16.50 5.06
CA GLU A 101 73.56 -16.56 6.11
C GLU A 101 73.48 -15.40 7.13
N GLY A 102 72.46 -14.54 7.03
CA GLY A 102 72.34 -13.30 7.80
C GLY A 102 71.51 -13.43 9.09
N ASN A 103 72.07 -12.98 10.22
CA ASN A 103 71.33 -12.84 11.48
C ASN A 103 70.65 -11.48 11.65
N ALA A 104 71.09 -10.46 10.91
CA ALA A 104 70.47 -9.13 10.89
C ALA A 104 69.48 -9.03 9.72
N PRO A 105 68.33 -8.36 9.93
CA PRO A 105 67.38 -8.14 8.84
C PRO A 105 67.95 -7.18 7.80
N ILE A 106 67.86 -7.56 6.52
CA ILE A 106 68.36 -6.75 5.39
C ILE A 106 67.38 -5.64 4.99
N ASN A 107 66.10 -5.82 5.30
CA ASN A 107 65.05 -4.82 5.09
C ASN A 107 63.87 -5.09 6.04
N GLN A 108 63.00 -4.11 6.17
CA GLN A 108 61.79 -4.17 6.98
C GLN A 108 60.64 -3.49 6.25
N ALA A 109 59.49 -4.17 6.19
CA ALA A 109 58.22 -3.60 5.78
C ALA A 109 57.29 -3.49 6.99
N GLY A 110 56.54 -2.40 7.09
CA GLY A 110 55.62 -2.16 8.20
C GLY A 110 54.21 -1.88 7.71
N LEU A 111 53.22 -2.48 8.37
CA LEU A 111 51.81 -2.20 8.23
C LEU A 111 51.31 -1.57 9.53
N PHE A 112 50.74 -0.38 9.45
CA PHE A 112 50.10 0.31 10.55
C PHE A 112 48.59 0.27 10.33
N LEU A 113 47.88 -0.24 11.31
CA LEU A 113 46.45 -0.47 11.27
C LEU A 113 45.72 0.51 12.19
N THR A 114 44.52 0.88 11.75
CA THR A 114 43.52 1.53 12.57
C THR A 114 42.25 0.69 12.47
N ALA A 115 41.89 -0.03 13.53
CA ALA A 115 40.66 -0.81 13.57
C ALA A 115 39.46 0.07 13.93
N ILE A 116 38.39 -0.03 13.13
CA ILE A 116 37.12 0.64 13.38
C ILE A 116 35.95 -0.33 13.18
N GLU A 117 34.87 -0.10 13.92
CA GLU A 117 33.57 -0.71 13.71
C GLU A 117 32.72 0.22 12.84
N ILE A 118 32.08 -0.33 11.81
CA ILE A 118 31.07 0.36 11.00
C ILE A 118 29.94 -0.63 10.77
N SER A 119 28.74 -0.30 11.25
CA SER A 119 27.53 -1.09 11.02
C SER A 119 26.35 -0.17 10.71
N LEU A 120 25.70 -0.38 9.57
CA LEU A 120 24.44 0.26 9.24
C LEU A 120 23.30 -0.68 9.62
N ASP A 121 22.47 -0.26 10.57
CA ASP A 121 21.53 -1.13 11.24
C ASP A 121 20.09 -0.62 11.11
N VAL A 122 19.16 -1.56 11.02
CA VAL A 122 17.72 -1.37 10.83
C VAL A 122 16.98 -2.45 11.62
N ASP A 123 15.70 -2.23 11.92
CA ASP A 123 14.78 -3.22 12.50
C ASP A 123 14.51 -4.35 11.50
N ALA A 124 15.38 -5.37 11.46
CA ALA A 124 15.27 -6.47 10.49
C ALA A 124 14.54 -7.70 11.05
N ASP A 125 14.38 -7.83 12.37
CA ASP A 125 13.56 -8.87 13.00
C ASP A 125 12.10 -8.46 13.26
N ARG A 126 11.76 -7.19 12.98
CA ARG A 126 10.39 -6.63 12.89
C ARG A 126 9.70 -6.51 14.25
N ASP A 127 10.46 -6.18 15.29
CA ASP A 127 9.93 -5.96 16.64
C ASP A 127 9.68 -4.48 16.99
N GLY A 128 10.04 -3.56 16.09
CA GLY A 128 9.91 -2.11 16.25
C GLY A 128 11.15 -1.42 16.83
N VAL A 129 12.25 -2.15 17.07
CA VAL A 129 13.51 -1.63 17.63
C VAL A 129 14.67 -2.00 16.71
N VAL A 130 15.60 -1.05 16.48
CA VAL A 130 16.77 -1.29 15.64
C VAL A 130 17.85 -2.09 16.38
N GLU A 131 17.94 -3.38 16.09
CA GLU A 131 18.93 -4.30 16.65
C GLU A 131 20.35 -4.02 16.12
N LYS A 132 21.37 -4.62 16.75
CA LYS A 132 22.78 -4.41 16.38
C LYS A 132 23.23 -5.45 15.35
N ASN A 133 23.62 -4.98 14.18
CA ASN A 133 24.23 -5.76 13.11
C ASN A 133 23.55 -7.10 12.81
N ASN A 134 22.23 -7.09 12.57
CA ASN A 134 21.53 -8.30 12.18
C ASN A 134 22.14 -8.91 10.90
N PRO A 135 22.54 -10.20 10.90
CA PRO A 135 23.20 -10.82 9.76
C PRO A 135 22.34 -10.91 8.49
N LYS A 136 21.01 -10.77 8.60
CA LYS A 136 20.07 -10.82 7.47
C LYS A 136 19.58 -9.45 7.00
N LYS A 137 20.06 -8.34 7.59
CA LYS A 137 19.65 -6.96 7.25
C LYS A 137 19.83 -6.57 5.77
N ALA A 138 20.74 -7.25 5.07
CA ALA A 138 21.02 -7.04 3.64
C ALA A 138 20.09 -7.81 2.69
N SER A 139 19.04 -8.45 3.21
CA SER A 139 18.08 -9.25 2.44
C SER A 139 16.68 -9.12 3.00
N TRP A 140 15.66 -9.51 2.22
CA TRP A 140 14.27 -9.48 2.68
C TRP A 140 13.56 -10.79 2.35
N THR A 141 12.90 -11.39 3.36
CA THR A 141 12.21 -12.69 3.23
C THR A 141 10.81 -12.66 3.84
N TRP A 142 9.85 -13.31 3.17
CA TRP A 142 8.46 -13.45 3.59
C TRP A 142 8.30 -14.49 4.71
N GLY A 143 7.18 -14.42 5.44
CA GLY A 143 6.76 -15.44 6.39
C GLY A 143 7.04 -15.08 7.86
N PRO A 144 6.56 -15.90 8.81
CA PRO A 144 6.73 -15.67 10.25
C PRO A 144 8.20 -15.65 10.70
N GLU A 145 9.04 -16.47 10.07
CA GLU A 145 10.50 -16.53 10.31
C GLU A 145 11.28 -15.60 9.36
N GLY A 146 10.57 -14.82 8.55
CA GLY A 146 11.13 -13.91 7.57
C GLY A 146 11.76 -12.69 8.25
N GLN A 147 12.88 -12.23 7.71
CA GLN A 147 13.61 -11.05 8.19
C GLN A 147 13.78 -10.01 7.08
N GLY A 148 14.20 -8.81 7.47
CA GLY A 148 14.37 -7.64 6.63
C GLY A 148 13.40 -6.54 7.03
N ALA A 149 13.89 -5.30 6.98
CA ALA A 149 13.18 -4.14 7.48
C ALA A 149 11.99 -3.75 6.59
N ILE A 150 11.03 -3.06 7.20
CA ILE A 150 9.79 -2.61 6.55
C ILE A 150 9.75 -1.08 6.57
N LEU A 151 9.31 -0.49 5.47
CA LEU A 151 9.21 0.94 5.26
C LEU A 151 7.78 1.34 4.88
N LEU A 152 7.23 2.37 5.50
CA LEU A 152 5.93 2.93 5.11
C LEU A 152 6.10 3.93 3.97
N VAL A 153 5.09 4.05 3.11
CA VAL A 153 4.97 5.19 2.21
C VAL A 153 4.42 6.36 3.01
N ASN A 154 5.13 7.49 3.04
CA ASN A 154 4.76 8.67 3.82
C ASN A 154 3.70 9.53 3.09
N CYS A 155 2.53 8.92 2.87
CA CYS A 155 1.49 9.44 1.99
C CYS A 155 0.36 10.19 2.71
N ASP A 156 0.49 10.44 4.01
CA ASP A 156 -0.42 11.27 4.77
C ASP A 156 0.05 12.74 4.79
N ARG A 157 -0.52 13.54 5.68
CA ARG A 157 -0.20 14.97 5.76
C ARG A 157 -0.28 15.48 7.19
N GLU A 158 0.88 15.67 7.79
CA GLU A 158 1.00 16.22 9.14
C GLU A 158 0.74 17.73 9.21
N THR A 159 1.07 18.45 8.13
CA THR A 159 1.04 19.92 8.11
C THR A 159 -0.17 20.47 7.33
N PRO A 160 -1.24 20.97 7.98
CA PRO A 160 -2.51 21.24 7.30
C PRO A 160 -2.48 22.39 6.27
N TRP A 161 -1.52 23.31 6.37
CA TRP A 161 -1.38 24.43 5.41
C TRP A 161 -0.68 24.03 4.12
N LEU A 162 -0.08 22.83 4.05
CA LEU A 162 0.44 22.29 2.80
C LEU A 162 -0.69 21.57 2.04
N PRO A 163 -0.82 21.78 0.73
CA PRO A 163 -1.93 21.20 -0.04
C PRO A 163 -1.73 19.73 -0.41
N LYS A 164 -0.57 19.14 -0.10
CA LYS A 164 -0.13 17.85 -0.64
C LYS A 164 0.36 16.91 0.46
N GLU A 165 0.55 15.64 0.10
CA GLU A 165 1.13 14.57 0.93
C GLU A 165 2.59 14.88 1.29
N ASP A 166 3.07 14.40 2.44
CA ASP A 166 4.41 14.73 2.95
C ASP A 166 5.55 14.24 2.01
N LEU A 167 5.39 13.06 1.38
CA LEU A 167 6.33 12.51 0.35
C LEU A 167 6.57 13.37 -0.91
N ARG A 168 5.86 14.49 -1.07
CA ARG A 168 5.91 15.31 -2.30
C ARG A 168 7.08 16.29 -2.32
N ASP A 169 7.66 16.61 -1.17
CA ASP A 169 8.86 17.45 -1.09
C ASP A 169 9.98 16.77 -0.30
N GLU A 170 11.14 17.43 -0.21
CA GLU A 170 12.31 16.90 0.50
C GLU A 170 12.48 17.52 1.90
N LYS A 171 11.38 17.82 2.60
CA LYS A 171 11.40 18.53 3.90
C LYS A 171 10.49 17.87 4.92
N VAL A 172 10.99 17.81 6.15
CA VAL A 172 10.22 17.46 7.35
C VAL A 172 9.97 18.73 8.15
N TYR A 173 8.73 18.95 8.56
CA TYR A 173 8.33 20.16 9.31
C TYR A 173 7.93 19.86 10.75
N SER A 174 7.46 18.65 11.04
CA SER A 174 6.97 18.24 12.36
C SER A 174 7.78 17.06 12.90
N LYS A 175 7.72 16.85 14.22
CA LYS A 175 8.33 15.66 14.84
C LYS A 175 7.40 14.45 14.69
N GLU A 176 6.12 14.71 14.49
CA GLU A 176 5.05 13.74 14.27
C GLU A 176 5.31 12.92 12.99
N ASP A 177 5.75 13.58 11.92
CA ASP A 177 6.14 12.98 10.62
C ASP A 177 7.26 11.92 10.78
N LEU A 178 8.19 12.13 11.71
CA LEU A 178 9.24 11.14 12.01
C LEU A 178 8.69 9.81 12.57
N LYS A 179 7.43 9.76 13.02
CA LYS A 179 6.81 8.52 13.53
C LYS A 179 6.36 7.60 12.39
N ASP A 180 6.14 8.15 11.19
CA ASP A 180 5.84 7.39 9.96
C ASP A 180 7.09 6.78 9.35
N MET A 181 8.24 7.33 9.71
CA MET A 181 9.54 6.93 9.18
C MET A 181 10.15 5.77 9.96
N SER A 182 10.81 4.88 9.23
CA SER A 182 11.59 3.79 9.81
C SER A 182 12.95 4.29 10.26
N GLN A 183 13.40 3.83 11.43
CA GLN A 183 14.70 4.20 11.95
C GLN A 183 15.82 3.39 11.29
N MET A 184 16.94 4.06 11.03
CA MET A 184 18.18 3.46 10.55
C MET A 184 19.34 4.08 11.34
N ILE A 185 20.22 3.26 11.90
CA ILE A 185 21.29 3.71 12.79
C ILE A 185 22.64 3.34 12.18
N LEU A 186 23.49 4.33 11.96
CA LEU A 186 24.90 4.08 11.68
C LEU A 186 25.67 4.06 13.00
N ARG A 187 26.16 2.88 13.37
CA ARG A 187 26.98 2.66 14.56
C ARG A 187 28.45 2.63 14.16
N THR A 188 29.26 3.46 14.81
CA THR A 188 30.70 3.50 14.57
C THR A 188 31.47 3.43 15.88
N LYS A 189 32.59 2.71 15.89
CA LYS A 189 33.51 2.66 17.03
C LYS A 189 34.95 2.78 16.55
N GLY A 190 35.74 3.69 17.12
CA GLY A 190 37.13 3.86 16.71
C GLY A 190 37.85 5.02 17.40
N PRO A 191 39.03 5.43 16.91
CA PRO A 191 39.80 6.53 17.48
C PRO A 191 39.12 7.88 17.22
N ASP A 192 39.60 8.96 17.84
CA ASP A 192 39.03 10.32 17.74
C ASP A 192 38.81 10.82 16.30
N ARG A 193 39.64 10.37 15.35
CA ARG A 193 39.60 10.74 13.94
C ARG A 193 39.99 9.56 13.06
N LEU A 194 39.38 9.47 11.88
CA LEU A 194 39.85 8.55 10.85
C LEU A 194 41.27 8.92 10.39
N PRO A 195 42.08 7.95 9.93
CA PRO A 195 43.34 8.26 9.26
C PRO A 195 43.14 9.18 8.06
N ALA A 196 44.18 9.97 7.72
CA ALA A 196 44.12 10.87 6.57
C ALA A 196 43.81 10.09 5.29
N GLY A 197 42.92 10.65 4.45
CA GLY A 197 42.51 10.04 3.19
C GLY A 197 41.34 9.06 3.31
N TYR A 198 40.67 8.97 4.46
CA TYR A 198 39.47 8.14 4.61
C TYR A 198 38.23 8.96 4.92
N GLU A 199 37.10 8.57 4.32
CA GLU A 199 35.78 9.14 4.62
C GLU A 199 34.68 8.07 4.59
N ILE A 200 33.59 8.32 5.31
CA ILE A 200 32.42 7.45 5.34
C ILE A 200 31.32 8.12 4.51
N VAL A 201 30.72 7.38 3.58
CA VAL A 201 29.69 7.89 2.67
C VAL A 201 28.47 6.98 2.71
N LEU A 202 27.32 7.56 3.02
CA LEU A 202 26.00 6.94 2.83
C LEU A 202 25.53 7.20 1.40
N TYR A 203 24.94 6.21 0.73
CA TYR A 203 24.43 6.37 -0.63
C TYR A 203 23.31 5.39 -1.00
N ILE A 204 22.59 5.74 -2.05
CA ILE A 204 21.53 4.94 -2.69
C ILE A 204 21.77 4.84 -4.20
N ASN A 205 21.18 3.83 -4.82
CA ASN A 205 21.18 3.72 -6.27
C ASN A 205 20.26 4.77 -6.90
N MET A 206 20.57 5.20 -8.13
CA MET A 206 19.73 6.13 -8.88
C MET A 206 18.29 5.60 -9.06
N SER A 207 18.12 4.28 -9.22
CA SER A 207 16.81 3.62 -9.35
C SER A 207 15.90 3.77 -8.13
N ASP A 208 16.49 4.01 -6.97
CA ASP A 208 15.80 4.07 -5.68
C ASP A 208 15.60 5.53 -5.22
N SER A 209 16.26 6.50 -5.90
CA SER A 209 16.22 7.92 -5.54
C SER A 209 14.83 8.56 -5.60
N ASP A 210 13.92 8.02 -6.41
CA ASP A 210 12.52 8.44 -6.48
C ASP A 210 11.60 7.61 -5.55
N LYS A 211 12.16 6.69 -4.77
CA LYS A 211 11.42 5.71 -3.94
C LYS A 211 11.68 5.84 -2.46
N VAL A 212 12.79 6.47 -2.05
CA VAL A 212 13.13 6.70 -0.65
C VAL A 212 13.59 8.13 -0.39
N GLY A 213 13.27 8.62 0.80
CA GLY A 213 13.87 9.80 1.42
C GLY A 213 14.56 9.41 2.71
N VAL A 214 15.72 10.01 3.00
CA VAL A 214 16.47 9.78 4.25
C VAL A 214 16.79 11.11 4.90
N PHE A 215 16.43 11.23 6.18
CA PHE A 215 16.61 12.43 6.99
C PHE A 215 17.52 12.18 8.18
N TYR A 216 18.28 13.20 8.53
CA TYR A 216 19.07 13.27 9.75
C TYR A 216 18.56 14.40 10.63
N VAL A 217 18.37 14.14 11.93
CA VAL A 217 17.93 15.15 12.90
C VAL A 217 19.15 15.77 13.57
N ASP A 218 19.42 17.02 13.25
CA ASP A 218 20.39 17.84 13.96
C ASP A 218 19.69 18.67 15.05
N ASN A 219 20.36 18.91 16.16
CA ASN A 219 19.83 19.69 17.28
C ASN A 219 20.67 20.95 17.55
N PRO A 220 20.73 21.92 16.60
CA PRO A 220 21.43 23.17 16.82
C PRO A 220 20.75 24.05 17.89
N PHE A 221 21.45 25.08 18.36
CA PHE A 221 21.02 25.96 19.46
C PHE A 221 19.61 26.58 19.27
N PHE A 222 19.17 26.80 18.03
CA PHE A 222 17.90 27.46 17.71
C PHE A 222 16.72 26.50 17.46
N GLY A 223 16.88 25.20 17.73
CA GLY A 223 15.81 24.20 17.61
C GLY A 223 16.20 23.00 16.73
N GLN A 224 15.33 21.99 16.67
CA GLN A 224 15.58 20.80 15.85
C GLN A 224 15.57 21.14 14.35
N ARG A 225 16.51 20.57 13.61
CA ARG A 225 16.63 20.73 12.16
C ARG A 225 16.65 19.36 11.49
N TYR A 226 15.69 19.13 10.60
CA TYR A 226 15.62 17.93 9.78
C TYR A 226 16.36 18.15 8.47
N MET A 227 17.40 17.37 8.20
CA MET A 227 18.21 17.47 6.99
C MET A 227 17.94 16.30 6.07
N HIS A 228 17.40 16.55 4.88
CA HIS A 228 17.30 15.56 3.81
C HIS A 228 18.70 15.26 3.26
N ILE A 229 19.19 14.03 3.44
CA ILE A 229 20.54 13.61 3.08
C ILE A 229 20.61 12.68 1.86
N LEU A 230 19.58 11.85 1.64
CA LEU A 230 19.48 10.95 0.48
C LEU A 230 18.05 10.94 -0.04
N GLY A 231 17.88 10.83 -1.35
CA GLY A 231 16.58 10.75 -2.02
C GLY A 231 16.61 11.45 -3.36
N ARG A 232 15.52 12.12 -3.74
CA ARG A 232 15.45 12.85 -5.00
C ARG A 232 16.60 13.86 -5.09
N GLN A 233 17.34 13.78 -6.19
CA GLN A 233 18.50 14.65 -6.49
C GLN A 233 19.70 14.53 -5.52
N LYS A 234 19.67 13.62 -4.52
CA LYS A 234 20.76 13.39 -3.57
C LYS A 234 21.06 11.89 -3.45
N LEU A 235 22.09 11.44 -4.17
CA LEU A 235 22.45 10.03 -4.19
C LEU A 235 23.41 9.62 -3.09
N TYR A 236 24.16 10.56 -2.53
CA TYR A 236 25.14 10.28 -1.49
C TYR A 236 25.27 11.43 -0.48
N HIS A 237 25.74 11.08 0.71
CA HIS A 237 26.01 12.00 1.81
C HIS A 237 27.30 11.60 2.53
N VAL A 238 28.25 12.52 2.61
CA VAL A 238 29.49 12.31 3.39
C VAL A 238 29.17 12.46 4.86
N VAL A 239 29.39 11.38 5.62
CA VAL A 239 29.09 11.31 7.05
C VAL A 239 30.21 11.97 7.85
N LYS A 240 29.83 12.82 8.81
CA LYS A 240 30.77 13.37 9.78
C LYS A 240 31.10 12.32 10.84
N TYR A 241 32.28 11.72 10.74
CA TYR A 241 32.78 10.76 11.73
C TYR A 241 33.01 11.43 13.09
N THR A 242 32.54 10.77 14.14
CA THR A 242 32.75 11.14 15.54
C THR A 242 33.41 9.96 16.22
N GLY A 243 34.66 10.12 16.67
CA GLY A 243 35.42 9.04 17.32
C GLY A 243 34.80 8.56 18.63
N GLY A 244 35.44 7.57 19.24
CA GLY A 244 34.85 6.82 20.36
C GLY A 244 33.75 5.89 19.86
N SER A 245 32.76 5.61 20.71
CA SER A 245 31.54 4.87 20.34
C SER A 245 30.43 5.87 20.03
N ALA A 246 29.96 5.90 18.79
CA ALA A 246 28.96 6.84 18.32
C ALA A 246 27.84 6.16 17.53
N GLU A 247 26.64 6.74 17.62
CA GLU A 247 25.47 6.31 16.86
C GLU A 247 24.87 7.54 16.18
N LEU A 248 24.65 7.45 14.87
CA LEU A 248 23.95 8.46 14.08
C LEU A 248 22.58 7.88 13.69
N LEU A 249 21.52 8.53 14.15
CA LEU A 249 20.14 8.14 13.86
C LEU A 249 19.64 8.85 12.61
N PHE A 250 19.12 8.04 11.68
CA PHE A 250 18.45 8.47 10.46
C PHE A 250 17.00 7.99 10.47
N PHE A 251 16.15 8.74 9.76
CA PHE A 251 14.75 8.43 9.54
C PHE A 251 14.53 8.24 8.04
N VAL A 252 13.91 7.13 7.66
CA VAL A 252 13.72 6.71 6.27
C VAL A 252 12.23 6.71 5.97
N GLU A 253 11.84 7.31 4.85
CA GLU A 253 10.48 7.29 4.31
C GLU A 253 10.42 6.61 2.94
N GLY A 254 9.31 5.94 2.64
CA GLY A 254 8.97 5.48 1.31
C GLY A 254 8.22 6.56 0.53
N LEU A 255 8.56 6.75 -0.74
CA LEU A 255 7.97 7.76 -1.62
C LEU A 255 7.01 7.16 -2.65
N ARG A 256 7.00 5.84 -2.80
CA ARG A 256 6.24 5.14 -3.83
C ARG A 256 5.84 3.75 -3.36
N PHE A 257 4.57 3.38 -3.54
CA PHE A 257 4.08 2.02 -3.34
C PHE A 257 4.69 1.02 -4.33
N PRO A 258 4.71 -0.30 -4.02
CA PRO A 258 4.95 -1.33 -5.01
C PRO A 258 4.06 -1.15 -6.24
N ASP A 259 4.61 -1.33 -7.44
CA ASP A 259 3.93 -1.04 -8.70
C ASP A 259 4.52 -1.84 -9.86
N GLU A 260 3.97 -1.69 -11.08
CA GLU A 260 4.58 -2.22 -12.29
C GLU A 260 6.04 -1.73 -12.41
N GLY A 261 6.98 -2.68 -12.53
CA GLY A 261 8.41 -2.38 -12.60
C GLY A 261 9.07 -2.02 -11.27
N PHE A 262 8.35 -2.03 -10.15
CA PHE A 262 8.91 -1.79 -8.82
C PHE A 262 8.41 -2.80 -7.78
N PRO A 263 9.23 -3.79 -7.37
CA PRO A 263 8.81 -4.87 -6.46
C PRO A 263 8.66 -4.45 -4.99
N GLY A 264 8.86 -3.17 -4.67
CA GLY A 264 8.82 -2.67 -3.30
C GLY A 264 10.14 -2.79 -2.52
N LEU A 265 11.25 -3.21 -3.12
CA LEU A 265 12.54 -3.35 -2.44
C LEU A 265 13.47 -2.18 -2.76
N VAL A 266 14.11 -1.64 -1.74
CA VAL A 266 15.07 -0.52 -1.83
C VAL A 266 16.28 -0.80 -0.95
N SER A 267 17.46 -0.35 -1.37
CA SER A 267 18.71 -0.60 -0.65
C SER A 267 19.39 0.70 -0.25
N ILE A 268 19.91 0.76 0.97
CA ILE A 268 20.74 1.86 1.46
C ILE A 268 22.10 1.30 1.85
N HIS A 269 23.16 2.01 1.45
CA HIS A 269 24.53 1.56 1.60
C HIS A 269 25.33 2.56 2.42
N VAL A 270 26.26 2.07 3.23
CA VAL A 270 27.35 2.87 3.78
C VAL A 270 28.68 2.30 3.28
N SER A 271 29.55 3.15 2.75
CA SER A 271 30.90 2.75 2.36
C SER A 271 31.96 3.55 3.10
N LEU A 272 33.03 2.88 3.48
CA LEU A 272 34.29 3.52 3.84
C LEU A 272 35.11 3.67 2.58
N LEU A 273 35.46 4.91 2.23
CA LEU A 273 36.18 5.26 1.01
C LEU A 273 37.61 5.68 1.33
N GLU A 274 38.53 5.30 0.45
CA GLU A 274 39.95 5.65 0.51
C GLU A 274 40.31 6.58 -0.66
N TYR A 275 40.88 7.73 -0.34
CA TYR A 275 41.44 8.69 -1.29
C TYR A 275 42.84 8.26 -1.70
N MET A 276 43.06 8.18 -3.01
CA MET A 276 44.35 7.76 -3.58
C MET A 276 45.15 8.97 -4.08
N ALA A 277 44.59 9.73 -5.03
CA ALA A 277 45.20 10.92 -5.60
C ALA A 277 44.13 11.81 -6.26
N GLU A 278 44.52 13.02 -6.65
CA GLU A 278 43.69 13.91 -7.45
C GLU A 278 43.33 13.23 -8.79
N GLU A 279 42.10 13.44 -9.26
CA GLU A 279 41.53 12.79 -10.47
C GLU A 279 41.31 11.27 -10.41
N ILE A 280 41.70 10.59 -9.33
CA ILE A 280 41.40 9.17 -9.11
C ILE A 280 40.13 9.06 -8.23
N PRO A 281 39.11 8.27 -8.64
CA PRO A 281 37.92 8.07 -7.82
C PRO A 281 38.27 7.44 -6.48
N LEU A 282 37.54 7.79 -5.43
CA LEU A 282 37.74 7.17 -4.13
C LEU A 282 37.43 5.67 -4.20
N THR A 283 38.28 4.87 -3.58
CA THR A 283 38.16 3.41 -3.60
C THR A 283 37.30 2.94 -2.44
N PRO A 284 36.19 2.20 -2.66
CA PRO A 284 35.43 1.62 -1.58
C PRO A 284 36.19 0.45 -0.95
N ILE A 285 36.58 0.60 0.31
CA ILE A 285 37.35 -0.42 1.04
C ILE A 285 36.48 -1.30 1.94
N PHE A 286 35.28 -0.83 2.28
CA PHE A 286 34.25 -1.57 2.99
C PHE A 286 32.88 -1.02 2.61
N THR A 287 31.86 -1.87 2.56
CA THR A 287 30.47 -1.46 2.30
C THR A 287 29.51 -2.28 3.14
N ASP A 288 28.68 -1.67 3.94
CA ASP A 288 27.56 -2.34 4.59
C ASP A 288 26.24 -1.93 3.93
N THR A 289 25.23 -2.80 3.98
CA THR A 289 23.99 -2.62 3.21
C THR A 289 22.79 -3.12 3.99
N VAL A 290 21.73 -2.32 3.96
CA VAL A 290 20.42 -2.67 4.51
C VAL A 290 19.37 -2.62 3.42
N VAL A 291 18.39 -3.52 3.49
CA VAL A 291 17.28 -3.64 2.54
C VAL A 291 15.96 -3.39 3.26
N PHE A 292 15.15 -2.52 2.69
CA PHE A 292 13.77 -2.29 3.13
C PHE A 292 12.80 -2.85 2.10
N ARG A 293 11.66 -3.37 2.59
CA ARG A 293 10.46 -3.56 1.78
C ARG A 293 9.45 -2.47 2.12
N ILE A 294 9.01 -1.74 1.09
CA ILE A 294 7.88 -0.82 1.19
C ILE A 294 6.60 -1.61 1.43
N ALA A 295 5.84 -1.22 2.45
CA ALA A 295 4.58 -1.84 2.82
C ALA A 295 3.54 -1.71 1.68
N PRO A 296 2.81 -2.79 1.36
CA PRO A 296 1.77 -2.75 0.36
C PRO A 296 0.53 -2.00 0.88
N TRP A 297 -0.29 -1.51 -0.05
CA TRP A 297 -1.65 -1.07 0.26
C TRP A 297 -2.58 -2.28 0.41
N ILE A 298 -3.38 -2.32 1.49
CA ILE A 298 -4.21 -3.48 1.85
C ILE A 298 -5.66 -3.04 2.07
N MET A 299 -6.59 -3.68 1.38
CA MET A 299 -8.03 -3.40 1.43
C MET A 299 -8.73 -4.18 2.56
N THR A 300 -9.87 -3.68 3.05
CA THR A 300 -10.60 -4.30 4.18
C THR A 300 -11.95 -4.91 3.79
N PRO A 301 -12.18 -6.24 3.94
CA PRO A 301 -13.46 -6.86 3.60
C PRO A 301 -14.57 -6.54 4.60
N ASN A 302 -15.81 -6.76 4.17
CA ASN A 302 -17.02 -6.49 4.94
C ASN A 302 -17.14 -7.23 6.30
N ILE A 303 -16.32 -8.26 6.52
CA ILE A 303 -16.25 -8.98 7.80
C ILE A 303 -15.41 -8.27 8.88
N LEU A 304 -14.61 -7.27 8.50
CA LEU A 304 -13.77 -6.55 9.48
C LEU A 304 -14.62 -5.52 10.24
N PRO A 305 -14.32 -5.32 11.54
CA PRO A 305 -15.10 -4.41 12.37
C PRO A 305 -15.17 -3.00 11.78
N PRO A 306 -16.37 -2.45 11.57
CA PRO A 306 -16.55 -1.10 11.05
C PRO A 306 -16.10 -0.05 12.08
N VAL A 307 -15.51 1.04 11.60
CA VAL A 307 -15.05 2.17 12.43
C VAL A 307 -15.83 3.43 12.11
N SER A 308 -16.00 3.76 10.83
CA SER A 308 -16.76 4.93 10.43
C SER A 308 -17.46 4.71 9.09
N VAL A 309 -18.69 5.21 8.98
CA VAL A 309 -19.50 5.18 7.75
C VAL A 309 -19.50 6.59 7.15
N MET A 310 -19.09 6.70 5.88
CA MET A 310 -19.17 7.91 5.07
C MET A 310 -20.39 7.86 4.15
N LYS A 311 -21.05 9.00 3.93
CA LYS A 311 -22.19 9.14 3.01
C LYS A 311 -22.33 10.55 2.44
N ASP A 312 -23.12 10.72 1.38
CA ASP A 312 -23.16 11.90 0.51
C ASP A 312 -24.46 12.76 0.55
N ASN A 313 -25.58 12.27 1.13
CA ASN A 313 -26.91 12.90 0.92
C ASN A 313 -27.79 13.11 2.18
N TYR A 314 -28.69 14.10 2.11
CA TYR A 314 -29.67 14.50 3.14
C TYR A 314 -30.98 13.69 3.15
N LEU A 315 -31.51 13.30 1.99
CA LEU A 315 -32.82 12.63 1.89
C LEU A 315 -32.83 11.21 2.51
N PHE A 316 -31.64 10.64 2.67
CA PHE A 316 -31.36 9.28 3.16
C PHE A 316 -30.77 9.26 4.58
N LEU A 317 -30.71 10.43 5.25
CA LEU A 317 -29.99 10.59 6.51
C LEU A 317 -30.55 9.73 7.64
N LYS A 318 -31.88 9.67 7.78
CA LYS A 318 -32.55 9.18 8.99
C LYS A 318 -32.32 7.69 9.20
N GLU A 319 -32.49 6.88 8.17
CA GLU A 319 -32.45 5.42 8.29
C GLU A 319 -31.01 4.90 8.38
N VAL A 320 -30.07 5.46 7.61
CA VAL A 320 -28.64 5.17 7.81
C VAL A 320 -28.16 5.64 9.17
N LYS A 321 -28.61 6.81 9.64
CA LYS A 321 -28.28 7.28 10.98
C LYS A 321 -28.80 6.31 12.03
N SER A 322 -30.05 5.85 11.90
CA SER A 322 -30.63 4.86 12.80
C SER A 322 -29.91 3.51 12.75
N LEU A 323 -29.41 3.09 11.58
CA LEU A 323 -28.57 1.90 11.45
C LEU A 323 -27.24 2.09 12.21
N VAL A 324 -26.54 3.20 11.97
CA VAL A 324 -25.25 3.49 12.60
C VAL A 324 -25.39 3.69 14.11
N GLU A 325 -26.50 4.27 14.59
CA GLU A 325 -26.82 4.42 16.02
C GLU A 325 -26.97 3.06 16.76
N LYS A 326 -27.18 1.94 16.04
CA LYS A 326 -27.16 0.58 16.63
C LYS A 326 -25.74 0.04 16.83
N THR A 327 -24.74 0.74 16.31
CA THR A 327 -23.34 0.34 16.27
C THR A 327 -22.47 1.36 17.02
N ASN A 328 -21.20 1.03 17.24
CA ASN A 328 -20.23 1.95 17.81
C ASN A 328 -19.46 2.75 16.73
N CYS A 329 -20.01 2.85 15.52
CA CYS A 329 -19.34 3.51 14.39
C CYS A 329 -19.65 5.01 14.35
N ASP A 330 -18.67 5.79 13.90
CA ASP A 330 -18.87 7.20 13.61
C ASP A 330 -19.58 7.38 12.26
N LEU A 331 -20.54 8.30 12.19
CA LEU A 331 -21.16 8.71 10.93
C LEU A 331 -20.53 10.02 10.43
N LYS A 332 -19.86 9.96 9.28
CA LYS A 332 -19.33 11.14 8.57
C LYS A 332 -20.21 11.46 7.37
N VAL A 333 -20.68 12.70 7.29
CA VAL A 333 -21.56 13.15 6.19
C VAL A 333 -20.79 14.13 5.31
N CYS A 334 -20.63 13.77 4.04
CA CYS A 334 -20.17 14.67 2.99
C CYS A 334 -21.36 15.52 2.52
N PHE A 335 -21.29 16.82 2.75
CA PHE A 335 -22.36 17.75 2.39
C PHE A 335 -22.38 18.09 0.90
N GLN A 336 -23.53 18.53 0.40
CA GLN A 336 -23.76 18.78 -1.02
C GLN A 336 -22.78 19.80 -1.66
N TYR A 337 -22.33 20.79 -0.89
CA TYR A 337 -21.35 21.78 -1.38
C TYR A 337 -19.95 21.17 -1.60
N ILE A 338 -19.66 20.03 -0.96
CA ILE A 338 -18.41 19.28 -1.10
C ILE A 338 -18.50 18.30 -2.26
N ASN A 339 -19.55 17.48 -2.32
CA ASN A 339 -19.72 16.49 -3.40
C ASN A 339 -20.23 17.08 -4.72
N ARG A 340 -20.68 18.34 -4.71
CA ARG A 340 -21.24 19.08 -5.86
C ARG A 340 -22.33 18.30 -6.61
N GLY A 341 -23.09 17.50 -5.86
CA GLY A 341 -24.20 16.69 -6.39
C GLY A 341 -23.84 15.30 -6.90
N ASP A 342 -22.56 14.89 -6.85
CA ASP A 342 -22.17 13.50 -7.08
C ASP A 342 -22.44 12.67 -5.82
N ARG A 343 -23.17 11.58 -6.01
CA ARG A 343 -23.75 10.79 -4.93
C ARG A 343 -22.99 9.51 -4.63
N TRP A 344 -21.96 9.24 -5.41
CA TRP A 344 -21.33 7.93 -5.48
C TRP A 344 -20.01 7.94 -4.73
N ILE A 345 -20.06 8.06 -3.41
CA ILE A 345 -18.84 8.10 -2.59
C ILE A 345 -18.09 6.77 -2.61
N GLN A 346 -18.78 5.65 -2.82
CA GLN A 346 -18.12 4.36 -3.00
C GLN A 346 -17.36 4.28 -4.32
N ASP A 347 -17.85 4.94 -5.37
CA ASP A 347 -17.24 4.89 -6.69
C ASP A 347 -15.91 5.65 -6.76
N GLU A 348 -15.76 6.70 -5.96
CA GLU A 348 -14.59 7.57 -6.02
C GLU A 348 -13.43 7.06 -5.16
N ILE A 349 -13.71 6.41 -4.03
CA ILE A 349 -12.68 6.07 -3.03
C ILE A 349 -12.81 4.66 -2.51
N GLU A 350 -11.67 4.09 -2.14
CA GLU A 350 -11.59 2.81 -1.46
C GLU A 350 -10.68 2.90 -0.23
N PHE A 351 -11.16 2.42 0.92
CA PHE A 351 -10.39 2.48 2.17
C PHE A 351 -9.48 1.26 2.30
N GLY A 352 -8.18 1.52 2.27
CA GLY A 352 -7.18 0.56 2.70
C GLY A 352 -6.37 1.05 3.89
N TYR A 353 -5.30 0.32 4.18
CA TYR A 353 -4.31 0.69 5.18
C TYR A 353 -2.90 0.24 4.77
N ILE A 354 -1.91 0.84 5.41
CA ILE A 354 -0.52 0.37 5.40
C ILE A 354 -0.06 0.10 6.83
N GLU A 355 0.90 -0.79 6.99
CA GLU A 355 1.35 -1.22 8.31
C GLU A 355 2.83 -1.62 8.31
N ALA A 356 3.53 -1.23 9.35
CA ALA A 356 4.88 -1.62 9.71
C ALA A 356 4.92 -1.99 11.21
N PRO A 357 6.02 -2.56 11.72
CA PRO A 357 6.13 -2.91 13.14
C PRO A 357 5.95 -1.72 14.09
N HIS A 358 6.41 -0.53 13.68
CA HIS A 358 6.41 0.68 14.51
C HIS A 358 5.14 1.53 14.36
N LYS A 359 4.46 1.51 13.20
CA LYS A 359 3.28 2.34 12.92
C LYS A 359 2.41 1.74 11.80
N GLY A 360 1.15 2.14 11.74
CA GLY A 360 0.25 1.86 10.62
C GLY A 360 -0.93 2.82 10.64
N PHE A 361 -1.44 3.15 9.46
CA PHE A 361 -2.52 4.13 9.31
C PHE A 361 -3.36 3.85 8.05
N PRO A 362 -4.63 4.29 8.01
CA PRO A 362 -5.49 4.16 6.84
C PRO A 362 -4.96 4.96 5.65
N VAL A 363 -5.12 4.43 4.45
CA VAL A 363 -4.75 5.08 3.18
C VAL A 363 -5.91 4.94 2.21
N VAL A 364 -6.43 6.07 1.73
CA VAL A 364 -7.47 6.07 0.69
C VAL A 364 -6.84 5.90 -0.68
N LEU A 365 -7.32 4.91 -1.43
CA LEU A 365 -7.09 4.82 -2.86
C LEU A 365 -8.19 5.63 -3.56
N ASP A 366 -7.78 6.54 -4.42
CA ASP A 366 -8.65 7.43 -5.20
C ASP A 366 -8.77 6.93 -6.64
N SER A 367 -10.00 6.88 -7.14
CA SER A 367 -10.36 6.29 -8.43
C SER A 367 -10.07 7.27 -9.57
N PRO A 368 -9.57 6.79 -10.73
CA PRO A 368 -9.42 7.64 -11.91
C PRO A 368 -10.75 8.04 -12.56
N ARG A 369 -11.91 7.67 -11.98
CA ARG A 369 -13.25 8.13 -12.40
C ARG A 369 -13.35 9.65 -12.49
N ASP A 370 -12.66 10.35 -11.58
CA ASP A 370 -12.36 11.79 -11.59
C ASP A 370 -13.59 12.68 -11.86
N GLY A 371 -14.69 12.37 -11.16
CA GLY A 371 -16.00 13.02 -11.29
C GLY A 371 -16.08 14.37 -10.56
N ASN A 372 -17.25 14.69 -10.00
CA ASN A 372 -17.36 15.87 -9.14
C ASN A 372 -16.74 15.67 -7.75
N LEU A 373 -16.48 14.41 -7.37
CA LEU A 373 -15.85 14.00 -6.12
C LEU A 373 -14.32 13.96 -6.18
N LYS A 374 -13.66 14.18 -7.32
CA LYS A 374 -12.20 14.08 -7.47
C LYS A 374 -11.35 14.81 -6.43
N ASP A 375 -11.82 15.96 -5.95
CA ASP A 375 -11.08 16.75 -4.97
C ASP A 375 -11.39 16.31 -3.53
N PHE A 376 -12.43 15.47 -3.32
CA PHE A 376 -12.90 15.04 -2.02
C PHE A 376 -11.81 14.34 -1.20
N PRO A 377 -11.07 13.35 -1.73
CA PRO A 377 -10.16 12.56 -0.90
C PRO A 377 -9.01 13.44 -0.39
N VAL A 378 -8.44 14.27 -1.28
CA VAL A 378 -7.36 15.21 -0.94
C VAL A 378 -7.84 16.33 -0.01
N LYS A 379 -9.06 16.85 -0.17
CA LYS A 379 -9.55 17.98 0.63
C LYS A 379 -10.16 17.59 1.97
N GLN A 380 -10.73 16.38 2.08
CA GLN A 380 -11.53 15.98 3.25
C GLN A 380 -10.92 14.81 4.03
N LEU A 381 -10.12 13.95 3.39
CA LEU A 381 -9.59 12.75 4.02
C LEU A 381 -8.10 12.85 4.31
N LEU A 382 -7.30 13.36 3.37
CA LEU A 382 -5.85 13.54 3.56
C LEU A 382 -5.57 14.43 4.77
N GLY A 383 -4.84 13.90 5.73
CA GLY A 383 -4.50 14.57 6.97
C GLY A 383 -3.58 13.70 7.84
N PRO A 384 -3.36 14.09 9.10
CA PRO A 384 -2.48 13.33 10.00
C PRO A 384 -2.98 11.90 10.18
N ASP A 385 -2.09 10.91 10.05
CA ASP A 385 -2.42 9.48 10.12
C ASP A 385 -3.54 9.06 9.13
N PHE A 386 -3.65 9.74 7.99
CA PHE A 386 -4.61 9.39 6.94
C PHE A 386 -4.04 9.65 5.54
N GLY A 387 -3.50 8.60 4.93
CA GLY A 387 -2.80 8.65 3.66
C GLY A 387 -3.69 8.73 2.43
N TYR A 388 -3.10 9.13 1.31
CA TYR A 388 -3.73 9.24 0.01
C TYR A 388 -2.87 8.60 -1.09
N VAL A 389 -3.51 7.90 -2.04
CA VAL A 389 -2.86 7.38 -3.25
C VAL A 389 -3.85 7.35 -4.41
N THR A 390 -3.39 7.64 -5.63
CA THR A 390 -4.17 7.53 -6.87
C THR A 390 -3.35 6.87 -7.99
N ARG A 391 -4.02 6.39 -9.05
CA ARG A 391 -3.40 5.89 -10.29
C ARG A 391 -4.13 6.42 -11.52
N GLU A 392 -3.49 7.40 -12.17
CA GLU A 392 -4.02 8.02 -13.38
C GLU A 392 -3.55 7.31 -14.66
N PRO A 393 -4.46 6.88 -15.55
CA PRO A 393 -4.08 6.32 -16.84
C PRO A 393 -3.55 7.41 -17.78
N LEU A 394 -2.41 7.16 -18.43
CA LEU A 394 -1.80 8.13 -19.36
C LEU A 394 -2.49 8.19 -20.73
N PHE A 395 -2.98 7.04 -21.22
CA PHE A 395 -3.52 6.89 -22.58
C PHE A 395 -4.83 6.10 -22.64
N GLU A 396 -5.10 5.26 -21.64
CA GLU A 396 -6.28 4.41 -21.60
C GLU A 396 -7.50 5.23 -21.14
N PRO A 397 -8.65 5.15 -21.83
CA PRO A 397 -9.85 5.85 -21.40
C PRO A 397 -10.40 5.20 -20.13
N VAL A 398 -10.81 6.05 -19.19
CA VAL A 398 -11.52 5.63 -17.97
C VAL A 398 -12.94 5.22 -18.33
N THR A 399 -13.41 4.12 -17.74
CA THR A 399 -14.76 3.58 -17.94
C THR A 399 -15.49 3.42 -16.62
N SER A 400 -16.77 3.02 -16.67
CA SER A 400 -17.55 2.70 -15.47
C SER A 400 -16.87 1.62 -14.59
N LEU A 401 -16.07 0.71 -15.18
CA LEU A 401 -15.36 -0.35 -14.46
C LEU A 401 -14.16 0.15 -13.64
N ASP A 402 -13.77 1.43 -13.79
CA ASP A 402 -12.73 2.05 -12.97
C ASP A 402 -13.26 2.67 -11.66
N SER A 403 -14.58 2.71 -11.50
CA SER A 403 -15.22 3.11 -10.25
C SER A 403 -15.03 2.03 -9.18
N PHE A 404 -14.88 2.42 -7.91
CA PHE A 404 -14.56 1.46 -6.85
C PHE A 404 -15.75 0.68 -6.27
N GLY A 405 -16.99 0.92 -6.74
CA GLY A 405 -18.03 -0.13 -6.69
C GLY A 405 -17.63 -1.43 -7.42
N ASN A 406 -16.69 -1.32 -8.37
CA ASN A 406 -16.09 -2.45 -9.07
C ASN A 406 -14.80 -3.01 -8.42
N LEU A 407 -14.46 -2.59 -7.20
CA LEU A 407 -13.27 -3.02 -6.46
C LEU A 407 -13.65 -3.50 -5.06
N GLU A 408 -13.70 -4.82 -4.87
CA GLU A 408 -14.10 -5.45 -3.61
C GLU A 408 -13.03 -6.43 -3.10
N VAL A 409 -13.15 -6.93 -1.87
CA VAL A 409 -12.21 -7.93 -1.33
C VAL A 409 -12.92 -9.00 -0.54
N SER A 410 -12.52 -10.25 -0.75
CA SER A 410 -13.04 -11.38 -0.01
C SER A 410 -12.57 -11.37 1.45
N PRO A 411 -13.30 -12.04 2.35
CA PRO A 411 -12.75 -12.47 3.64
C PRO A 411 -11.51 -13.38 3.46
N PRO A 412 -10.73 -13.64 4.53
CA PRO A 412 -9.65 -14.61 4.51
C PRO A 412 -10.12 -16.01 4.12
N VAL A 413 -9.40 -16.64 3.20
CA VAL A 413 -9.77 -17.96 2.63
C VAL A 413 -8.57 -18.88 2.52
N THR A 414 -8.81 -20.19 2.38
CA THR A 414 -7.78 -21.17 2.03
C THR A 414 -8.27 -21.98 0.84
N VAL A 415 -7.45 -22.03 -0.21
CA VAL A 415 -7.81 -22.62 -1.50
C VAL A 415 -6.76 -23.63 -1.88
N ASN A 416 -7.15 -24.90 -2.01
CA ASN A 416 -6.23 -26.00 -2.37
C ASN A 416 -4.95 -26.05 -1.52
N GLY A 417 -5.06 -25.75 -0.22
CA GLY A 417 -3.93 -25.72 0.72
C GLY A 417 -3.13 -24.40 0.76
N LYS A 418 -3.42 -23.43 -0.13
CA LYS A 418 -2.84 -22.07 -0.06
C LYS A 418 -3.75 -21.15 0.73
N THR A 419 -3.23 -20.57 1.81
CA THR A 419 -3.97 -19.62 2.65
C THR A 419 -3.75 -18.19 2.16
N TYR A 420 -4.86 -17.44 2.04
CA TYR A 420 -4.90 -16.00 1.76
C TYR A 420 -5.43 -15.29 3.03
N PRO A 421 -4.55 -14.98 4.00
CA PRO A 421 -4.96 -14.52 5.33
C PRO A 421 -5.54 -13.10 5.34
N LEU A 422 -5.35 -12.35 4.25
CA LEU A 422 -5.87 -11.00 4.04
C LEU A 422 -7.00 -10.97 2.99
N GLY A 423 -7.50 -12.14 2.61
CA GLY A 423 -8.48 -12.29 1.52
C GLY A 423 -7.88 -12.11 0.13
N ARG A 424 -8.76 -12.00 -0.86
CA ARG A 424 -8.40 -11.77 -2.27
C ARG A 424 -9.23 -10.64 -2.84
N ILE A 425 -8.57 -9.68 -3.51
CA ILE A 425 -9.23 -8.59 -4.23
C ILE A 425 -10.08 -9.18 -5.37
N LEU A 426 -11.25 -8.61 -5.61
CA LEU A 426 -12.23 -8.95 -6.62
C LEU A 426 -12.50 -7.72 -7.46
N ILE A 427 -12.24 -7.80 -8.77
CA ILE A 427 -12.49 -6.70 -9.71
C ILE A 427 -13.32 -7.20 -10.89
N GLY A 428 -14.30 -6.43 -11.33
CA GLY A 428 -15.11 -6.79 -12.49
C GLY A 428 -14.43 -6.46 -13.82
N SER A 429 -14.66 -7.33 -14.80
CA SER A 429 -14.04 -7.34 -16.12
C SER A 429 -15.04 -7.86 -17.17
N SER A 430 -14.56 -8.00 -18.40
CA SER A 430 -15.28 -8.62 -19.52
C SER A 430 -14.63 -9.95 -19.92
N PHE A 431 -15.32 -10.75 -20.75
CA PHE A 431 -14.70 -11.97 -21.25
C PHE A 431 -13.47 -11.66 -22.13
N PRO A 432 -12.38 -12.44 -22.05
CA PRO A 432 -11.14 -12.13 -22.77
C PRO A 432 -11.28 -11.90 -24.28
N LEU A 433 -12.29 -12.50 -24.92
CA LEU A 433 -12.54 -12.42 -26.37
C LEU A 433 -13.68 -11.46 -26.75
N SER A 434 -14.33 -10.78 -25.80
CA SER A 434 -15.48 -9.92 -26.11
C SER A 434 -15.09 -8.52 -26.59
N GLY A 435 -13.86 -8.06 -26.30
CA GLY A 435 -13.48 -6.65 -26.49
C GLY A 435 -14.31 -5.69 -25.64
N GLY A 436 -14.86 -6.18 -24.51
CA GLY A 436 -15.70 -5.41 -23.61
C GLY A 436 -14.91 -4.46 -22.70
N ARG A 437 -15.60 -3.83 -21.76
CA ARG A 437 -14.95 -2.92 -20.80
C ARG A 437 -14.02 -3.70 -19.87
N ARG A 438 -13.01 -3.03 -19.33
CA ARG A 438 -12.12 -3.56 -18.29
C ARG A 438 -11.55 -2.39 -17.49
N MET A 439 -11.34 -2.60 -16.19
CA MET A 439 -10.60 -1.65 -15.36
C MET A 439 -9.23 -1.36 -15.99
N THR A 440 -8.81 -0.10 -15.96
CA THR A 440 -7.56 0.38 -16.56
C THR A 440 -6.36 -0.41 -16.07
N LYS A 441 -5.38 -0.60 -16.96
CA LYS A 441 -4.16 -1.38 -16.68
C LYS A 441 -3.40 -0.81 -15.48
N VAL A 442 -3.32 0.51 -15.35
CA VAL A 442 -2.57 1.16 -14.28
C VAL A 442 -3.11 0.82 -12.88
N VAL A 443 -4.44 0.73 -12.72
CA VAL A 443 -5.06 0.33 -11.44
C VAL A 443 -4.88 -1.17 -11.22
N ARG A 444 -5.13 -2.00 -12.24
CA ARG A 444 -4.94 -3.46 -12.13
C ARG A 444 -3.51 -3.85 -11.75
N ASP A 445 -2.53 -3.22 -12.38
CA ASP A 445 -1.12 -3.52 -12.11
C ASP A 445 -0.69 -3.04 -10.73
N PHE A 446 -1.21 -1.88 -10.28
CA PHE A 446 -1.02 -1.43 -8.91
C PHE A 446 -1.56 -2.45 -7.91
N LEU A 447 -2.81 -2.91 -8.06
CA LEU A 447 -3.41 -3.92 -7.18
C LEU A 447 -2.64 -5.25 -7.20
N GLN A 448 -2.19 -5.68 -8.38
CA GLN A 448 -1.39 -6.90 -8.54
C GLN A 448 -0.01 -6.78 -7.87
N ALA A 449 0.63 -5.61 -7.95
CA ALA A 449 1.96 -5.36 -7.39
C ALA A 449 1.99 -5.39 -5.85
N GLN A 450 0.85 -5.22 -5.20
CA GLN A 450 0.73 -5.33 -3.74
C GLN A 450 0.94 -6.77 -3.23
N GLN A 451 0.72 -7.78 -4.10
CA GLN A 451 0.92 -9.22 -3.87
C GLN A 451 0.04 -9.89 -2.81
N VAL A 452 -0.21 -9.23 -1.68
CA VAL A 452 -0.75 -9.84 -0.45
C VAL A 452 -2.25 -10.14 -0.49
N GLN A 453 -2.97 -9.61 -1.49
CA GLN A 453 -4.40 -9.89 -1.73
C GLN A 453 -4.68 -10.40 -3.15
N ALA A 454 -3.66 -10.87 -3.88
CA ALA A 454 -3.73 -11.61 -5.15
C ALA A 454 -5.08 -11.52 -5.94
N PRO A 455 -5.31 -10.43 -6.69
CA PRO A 455 -6.60 -10.11 -7.31
C PRO A 455 -7.19 -11.21 -8.21
N ILE A 456 -8.52 -11.24 -8.31
CA ILE A 456 -9.33 -12.10 -9.18
C ILE A 456 -10.22 -11.21 -10.06
N GLU A 457 -10.25 -11.49 -11.37
CA GLU A 457 -11.19 -10.85 -12.28
C GLU A 457 -12.51 -11.64 -12.36
N LEU A 458 -13.61 -10.94 -12.12
CA LEU A 458 -14.99 -11.41 -12.27
C LEU A 458 -15.60 -10.87 -13.57
N TYR A 459 -16.75 -11.40 -13.97
CA TYR A 459 -17.50 -10.90 -15.12
C TYR A 459 -18.61 -9.96 -14.67
N SER A 460 -18.37 -8.65 -14.79
CA SER A 460 -19.34 -7.61 -14.47
C SER A 460 -19.86 -6.87 -15.71
N ASP A 461 -19.21 -7.01 -16.88
CA ASP A 461 -19.54 -6.25 -18.09
C ASP A 461 -20.94 -6.55 -18.68
N TRP A 462 -21.64 -7.56 -18.16
CA TRP A 462 -23.05 -7.82 -18.45
C TRP A 462 -24.00 -6.81 -17.78
N LEU A 463 -23.56 -6.07 -16.77
CA LEU A 463 -24.30 -4.98 -16.11
C LEU A 463 -24.04 -3.65 -16.82
N THR A 464 -25.06 -2.79 -16.87
CA THR A 464 -24.96 -1.46 -17.50
C THR A 464 -23.91 -0.62 -16.78
N VAL A 465 -23.95 -0.60 -15.44
CA VAL A 465 -22.95 0.06 -14.60
C VAL A 465 -21.67 -0.77 -14.58
N GLY A 466 -21.77 -2.07 -14.32
CA GLY A 466 -20.65 -2.99 -14.53
C GLY A 466 -19.82 -3.21 -13.28
N HIS A 467 -20.42 -3.12 -12.10
CA HIS A 467 -19.74 -3.24 -10.82
C HIS A 467 -20.00 -4.60 -10.18
N VAL A 468 -19.10 -5.04 -9.30
CA VAL A 468 -19.22 -6.35 -8.63
C VAL A 468 -20.16 -6.30 -7.42
N ASP A 469 -20.25 -5.16 -6.76
CA ASP A 469 -21.14 -4.92 -5.61
C ASP A 469 -22.64 -5.03 -5.98
N GLU A 470 -22.98 -4.85 -7.26
CA GLU A 470 -24.33 -5.02 -7.80
C GLU A 470 -24.85 -6.46 -7.70
N PHE A 471 -23.98 -7.46 -7.63
CA PHE A 471 -24.38 -8.87 -7.69
C PHE A 471 -23.83 -9.77 -6.58
N MET A 472 -22.86 -9.29 -5.79
CA MET A 472 -22.32 -10.07 -4.66
C MET A 472 -21.95 -9.19 -3.47
N THR A 473 -21.95 -9.78 -2.28
CA THR A 473 -21.36 -9.20 -1.07
C THR A 473 -20.97 -10.29 -0.08
N PHE A 474 -20.23 -9.93 0.97
CA PHE A 474 -19.89 -10.85 2.06
C PHE A 474 -20.44 -10.33 3.38
N ILE A 475 -20.98 -11.25 4.18
CA ILE A 475 -21.46 -10.97 5.53
C ILE A 475 -20.77 -11.89 6.55
N PRO A 476 -20.44 -11.38 7.75
CA PRO A 476 -19.96 -12.25 8.82
C PRO A 476 -21.10 -13.12 9.35
N ILE A 477 -20.76 -14.27 9.93
CA ILE A 477 -21.69 -15.03 10.78
C ILE A 477 -21.44 -14.62 12.24
N PRO A 478 -22.37 -13.87 12.88
CA PRO A 478 -22.22 -13.37 14.23
C PRO A 478 -21.76 -14.44 15.24
N GLY A 479 -20.77 -14.09 16.07
CA GLY A 479 -20.22 -15.01 17.08
C GLY A 479 -19.26 -16.07 16.54
N THR A 480 -18.94 -16.07 15.25
CA THR A 480 -17.98 -17.01 14.63
C THR A 480 -16.91 -16.27 13.82
N LYS A 481 -15.91 -17.01 13.31
CA LYS A 481 -14.96 -16.51 12.30
C LYS A 481 -15.38 -16.82 10.86
N GLN A 482 -16.59 -17.37 10.67
CA GLN A 482 -17.12 -17.74 9.37
C GLN A 482 -17.84 -16.56 8.72
N PHE A 483 -18.05 -16.68 7.42
CA PHE A 483 -18.80 -15.72 6.61
C PHE A 483 -19.75 -16.44 5.67
N ARG A 484 -20.63 -15.69 5.02
CA ARG A 484 -21.41 -16.13 3.86
C ARG A 484 -21.21 -15.15 2.72
N MET A 485 -21.17 -15.68 1.50
CA MET A 485 -21.28 -14.89 0.29
C MET A 485 -22.76 -14.77 -0.06
N LEU A 486 -23.23 -13.54 -0.24
CA LEU A 486 -24.55 -13.26 -0.79
C LEU A 486 -24.41 -13.06 -2.30
N MET A 487 -25.31 -13.65 -3.06
CA MET A 487 -25.33 -13.52 -4.52
C MET A 487 -26.72 -13.13 -4.98
N ALA A 488 -26.81 -12.17 -5.90
CA ALA A 488 -28.06 -11.86 -6.59
C ALA A 488 -28.52 -13.11 -7.37
N SER A 489 -29.81 -13.41 -7.31
CA SER A 489 -30.40 -14.58 -7.97
C SER A 489 -31.76 -14.26 -8.57
N THR A 490 -31.81 -14.27 -9.91
CA THR A 490 -33.05 -14.12 -10.66
C THR A 490 -33.91 -15.37 -10.56
N SER A 491 -33.31 -16.55 -10.53
CA SER A 491 -34.02 -17.81 -10.35
C SER A 491 -34.76 -17.86 -9.01
N ALA A 492 -34.13 -17.38 -7.92
CA ALA A 492 -34.77 -17.30 -6.60
C ALA A 492 -35.97 -16.33 -6.63
N CYS A 493 -35.84 -15.18 -7.30
CA CYS A 493 -36.95 -14.23 -7.45
C CYS A 493 -38.13 -14.84 -8.23
N TYR A 494 -37.87 -15.48 -9.37
CA TYR A 494 -38.91 -16.14 -10.16
C TYR A 494 -39.56 -17.32 -9.41
N GLN A 495 -38.78 -18.07 -8.63
CA GLN A 495 -39.33 -19.13 -7.78
C GLN A 495 -40.29 -18.57 -6.74
N LEU A 496 -39.86 -17.56 -5.98
CA LEU A 496 -40.69 -16.89 -4.98
C LEU A 496 -41.98 -16.33 -5.60
N PHE A 497 -41.89 -15.66 -6.75
CA PHE A 497 -43.06 -15.11 -7.43
C PHE A 497 -44.02 -16.19 -7.91
N ARG A 498 -43.52 -17.34 -8.41
CA ARG A 498 -44.37 -18.48 -8.78
C ARG A 498 -45.05 -19.12 -7.56
N GLU A 499 -44.35 -19.20 -6.42
CA GLU A 499 -44.92 -19.66 -5.16
C GLU A 499 -46.07 -18.73 -4.72
N LYS A 500 -45.82 -17.41 -4.68
CA LYS A 500 -46.86 -16.42 -4.35
C LYS A 500 -48.02 -16.40 -5.34
N GLN A 501 -47.76 -16.63 -6.64
CA GLN A 501 -48.84 -16.80 -7.62
C GLN A 501 -49.71 -18.03 -7.30
N LYS A 502 -49.10 -19.18 -6.96
CA LYS A 502 -49.81 -20.42 -6.60
C LYS A 502 -50.62 -20.28 -5.30
N GLU A 503 -50.14 -19.48 -4.36
CA GLU A 503 -50.84 -19.14 -3.11
C GLU A 503 -52.03 -18.18 -3.34
N GLY A 504 -52.26 -17.71 -4.57
CA GLY A 504 -53.37 -16.82 -4.92
C GLY A 504 -53.01 -15.34 -4.92
N HIS A 505 -51.74 -14.98 -4.71
CA HIS A 505 -51.26 -13.60 -4.66
C HIS A 505 -50.74 -13.07 -6.01
N GLY A 506 -51.15 -13.67 -7.14
CA GLY A 506 -50.69 -13.27 -8.48
C GLY A 506 -50.98 -11.80 -8.85
N GLU A 507 -52.01 -11.19 -8.26
CA GLU A 507 -52.37 -9.77 -8.46
C GLU A 507 -51.70 -8.83 -7.44
N ALA A 508 -50.83 -9.33 -6.56
CA ALA A 508 -50.07 -8.49 -5.63
C ALA A 508 -49.23 -7.46 -6.40
N ILE A 509 -49.32 -6.20 -5.96
CA ILE A 509 -48.75 -5.04 -6.66
C ILE A 509 -47.36 -4.73 -6.10
N MET A 510 -46.40 -4.49 -6.98
CA MET A 510 -45.08 -3.92 -6.66
C MET A 510 -45.12 -2.38 -6.64
N PHE A 511 -44.16 -1.76 -5.95
CA PHE A 511 -44.04 -0.29 -5.87
C PHE A 511 -45.30 0.38 -5.29
N LYS A 512 -45.89 -0.21 -4.24
CA LYS A 512 -46.95 0.43 -3.43
C LYS A 512 -46.28 1.40 -2.44
N GLY A 513 -46.53 2.71 -2.54
CA GLY A 513 -45.96 3.73 -1.64
C GLY A 513 -45.14 4.90 -2.23
N PRO A 514 -44.46 4.79 -3.40
CA PRO A 514 -43.71 5.90 -4.00
C PRO A 514 -44.54 6.84 -4.90
N SER A 515 -45.86 6.67 -4.98
CA SER A 515 -46.76 7.51 -5.78
C SER A 515 -47.66 8.38 -4.89
N GLY A 516 -47.26 9.64 -4.69
CA GLY A 516 -48.10 10.69 -4.08
C GLY A 516 -47.26 11.77 -3.40
N ASP A 517 -47.06 12.90 -4.10
CA ASP A 517 -46.92 14.28 -3.59
C ASP A 517 -46.21 15.19 -4.61
N ALA A 518 -46.72 15.22 -5.84
CA ALA A 518 -46.34 16.21 -6.84
C ALA A 518 -47.53 16.67 -7.67
N GLU A 519 -48.71 16.80 -7.06
CA GLU A 519 -49.86 17.49 -7.65
C GLU A 519 -50.63 18.20 -6.54
N THR A 520 -50.18 19.40 -6.17
CA THR A 520 -51.00 20.57 -5.80
C THR A 520 -50.08 21.71 -5.34
N ALA A 521 -49.63 22.53 -6.29
CA ALA A 521 -49.25 23.92 -6.05
C ALA A 521 -49.23 24.68 -7.40
N GLN A 522 -50.38 24.70 -8.08
CA GLN A 522 -50.68 25.84 -8.95
C GLN A 522 -51.20 26.95 -8.04
N GLY A 523 -50.40 27.99 -7.81
CA GLY A 523 -50.82 29.12 -7.00
C GLY A 523 -49.71 30.08 -6.61
N GLN A 524 -49.56 31.12 -7.44
CA GLN A 524 -49.16 32.48 -7.09
C GLN A 524 -47.69 32.76 -6.74
N ASP A 525 -47.05 33.32 -7.75
CA ASP A 525 -45.88 34.18 -7.74
C ASP A 525 -46.15 35.44 -6.88
N GLU A 526 -45.58 35.50 -5.67
CA GLU A 526 -45.35 36.77 -4.96
C GLU A 526 -44.02 36.70 -4.22
N SER A 527 -43.07 37.51 -4.70
CA SER A 527 -41.79 37.79 -4.05
C SER A 527 -41.96 38.86 -2.97
N PRO A 528 -41.41 38.73 -1.75
CA PRO A 528 -41.21 39.87 -0.87
C PRO A 528 -39.79 40.47 -1.06
N PRO A 529 -39.63 41.81 -1.00
CA PRO A 529 -38.36 42.46 -1.21
C PRO A 529 -37.56 42.57 0.10
N LEU A 530 -36.24 42.40 0.02
CA LEU A 530 -35.33 42.84 1.07
C LEU A 530 -34.45 43.98 0.55
N SER A 531 -34.80 45.17 1.02
CA SER A 531 -34.06 46.42 0.89
C SER A 531 -33.00 46.58 1.97
N ALA A 532 -32.09 47.53 1.71
CA ALA A 532 -31.14 48.23 2.59
C ALA A 532 -29.69 47.68 2.55
N THR A 533 -28.83 48.15 1.65
CA THR A 533 -28.07 49.43 1.60
C THR A 533 -26.87 49.52 2.55
N ALA A 534 -25.68 49.64 1.95
CA ALA A 534 -24.62 50.64 2.24
C ALA A 534 -23.31 50.13 1.60
N GLU A 535 -22.86 50.64 0.46
CA GLU A 535 -22.14 51.90 0.25
C GLU A 535 -20.60 51.73 0.21
N LEU A 536 -20.04 52.06 -0.97
CA LEU A 536 -18.85 52.89 -1.24
C LEU A 536 -17.73 52.27 -2.10
N GLU A 537 -17.76 52.75 -3.34
CA GLU A 537 -16.66 53.40 -4.08
C GLU A 537 -15.58 52.63 -4.86
N LYS A 538 -15.65 52.90 -6.17
CA LYS A 538 -14.60 53.43 -7.07
C LYS A 538 -13.73 52.46 -7.90
N ALA A 539 -14.09 52.49 -9.19
CA ALA A 539 -13.26 52.91 -10.32
C ALA A 539 -12.22 51.94 -10.90
N GLY A 540 -12.33 51.72 -12.22
CA GLY A 540 -11.22 51.24 -13.06
C GLY A 540 -11.64 50.42 -14.27
N LYS A 541 -12.06 51.07 -15.36
CA LYS A 541 -12.09 50.46 -16.70
C LYS A 541 -10.70 50.60 -17.33
N CYS A 542 -10.10 49.50 -17.76
CA CYS A 542 -9.11 49.48 -18.84
C CYS A 542 -9.39 48.31 -19.78
N ASN A 543 -9.53 48.63 -21.08
CA ASN A 543 -9.65 47.71 -22.20
C ASN A 543 -8.25 47.19 -22.61
N GLY A 544 -8.17 45.97 -23.13
CA GLY A 544 -7.07 45.55 -24.01
C GLY A 544 -6.85 44.04 -24.06
N PRO A 545 -6.65 43.44 -25.24
CA PRO A 545 -7.00 42.04 -25.51
C PRO A 545 -5.80 41.09 -25.37
N ASP A 546 -6.06 39.81 -25.09
CA ASP A 546 -5.29 38.70 -25.68
C ASP A 546 -5.98 37.36 -25.37
N THR A 547 -6.50 36.73 -26.43
CA THR A 547 -6.92 35.32 -26.47
C THR A 547 -5.81 34.48 -27.10
N PRO A 548 -5.52 33.30 -26.54
CA PRO A 548 -5.21 32.10 -27.33
C PRO A 548 -6.07 30.90 -26.84
N PRO A 549 -6.10 29.75 -27.56
CA PRO A 549 -7.31 29.23 -28.18
C PRO A 549 -8.06 28.17 -27.37
N ARG A 550 -9.33 27.99 -27.75
CA ARG A 550 -10.23 26.90 -27.36
C ARG A 550 -9.56 25.53 -27.39
N ALA A 551 -9.43 24.91 -26.22
CA ALA A 551 -9.31 23.47 -26.09
C ALA A 551 -10.68 22.81 -26.34
N GLY A 552 -10.63 21.63 -26.95
CA GLY A 552 -11.74 20.90 -27.52
C GLY A 552 -12.91 20.64 -26.58
N ARG A 553 -14.10 20.70 -27.17
CA ARG A 553 -15.38 20.30 -26.62
C ARG A 553 -15.31 18.81 -26.24
N ALA A 554 -15.37 18.49 -24.94
CA ALA A 554 -15.63 17.13 -24.48
C ALA A 554 -17.01 16.66 -25.02
N PRO A 555 -17.13 15.44 -25.55
CA PRO A 555 -18.39 14.94 -26.07
C PRO A 555 -19.30 14.44 -24.95
N GLY A 556 -20.59 14.76 -25.04
CA GLY A 556 -21.65 13.89 -24.55
C GLY A 556 -22.09 14.03 -23.09
N ALA A 557 -22.59 15.20 -22.69
CA ALA A 557 -23.67 15.20 -21.72
C ALA A 557 -24.88 14.51 -22.39
N MET A 558 -25.08 13.21 -22.14
CA MET A 558 -26.33 12.55 -22.49
C MET A 558 -27.46 13.30 -21.78
N THR A 559 -28.27 14.01 -22.56
CA THR A 559 -29.60 14.39 -22.14
C THR A 559 -30.39 13.11 -21.92
N LEU A 560 -30.46 12.68 -20.66
CA LEU A 560 -31.27 11.57 -20.19
C LEU A 560 -32.74 11.83 -20.55
N ASP A 561 -33.33 10.87 -21.25
CA ASP A 561 -34.75 10.86 -21.58
C ASP A 561 -35.59 10.80 -20.30
N LYS A 562 -36.38 11.86 -20.06
CA LYS A 562 -37.30 12.00 -18.93
C LYS A 562 -38.47 11.00 -18.96
N SER A 563 -38.53 10.10 -19.94
CA SER A 563 -39.68 9.22 -20.21
C SER A 563 -39.82 8.02 -19.26
N CYS A 564 -38.77 7.59 -18.55
CA CYS A 564 -38.81 6.32 -17.81
C CYS A 564 -39.67 6.36 -16.53
N LEU A 565 -39.83 7.50 -15.85
CA LEU A 565 -40.62 7.60 -14.61
C LEU A 565 -41.94 8.36 -14.76
N ALA A 566 -42.04 9.29 -15.72
CA ALA A 566 -43.32 9.94 -16.03
C ALA A 566 -44.37 8.94 -16.55
N GLY A 567 -43.93 7.78 -17.06
CA GLY A 567 -44.80 6.68 -17.48
C GLY A 567 -45.07 5.59 -16.43
N MET A 568 -44.41 5.61 -15.26
CA MET A 568 -44.56 4.56 -14.24
C MET A 568 -45.72 4.78 -13.25
N SER A 569 -46.28 6.00 -13.17
CA SER A 569 -47.44 6.29 -12.34
C SER A 569 -48.75 5.61 -12.80
N ASN A 570 -48.81 5.13 -14.05
CA ASN A 570 -50.03 4.57 -14.66
C ASN A 570 -50.01 3.05 -14.93
N LYS A 571 -48.94 2.32 -14.59
CA LYS A 571 -48.87 0.86 -14.82
C LYS A 571 -48.76 0.10 -13.51
N ARG A 572 -49.87 -0.47 -13.02
CA ARG A 572 -49.86 -1.47 -11.94
C ARG A 572 -49.01 -2.68 -12.36
N ILE A 573 -47.82 -2.85 -11.79
CA ILE A 573 -46.95 -4.00 -12.00
C ILE A 573 -47.35 -5.07 -10.97
N THR A 574 -47.72 -6.26 -11.44
CA THR A 574 -48.14 -7.39 -10.59
C THR A 574 -47.28 -8.63 -10.86
N ILE A 575 -47.31 -9.60 -9.95
CA ILE A 575 -46.63 -10.89 -10.13
C ILE A 575 -47.05 -11.54 -11.45
N ASN A 576 -48.35 -11.59 -11.76
CA ASN A 576 -48.88 -12.16 -12.99
C ASN A 576 -48.29 -11.48 -14.24
N LYS A 577 -48.13 -10.15 -14.23
CA LYS A 577 -47.53 -9.41 -15.35
C LYS A 577 -46.04 -9.71 -15.52
N ILE A 578 -45.29 -9.91 -14.43
CA ILE A 578 -43.87 -10.26 -14.50
C ILE A 578 -43.70 -11.68 -15.03
N LEU A 579 -44.47 -12.63 -14.50
CA LEU A 579 -44.38 -14.05 -14.87
C LEU A 579 -44.87 -14.33 -16.30
N SER A 580 -45.79 -13.53 -16.84
CA SER A 580 -46.29 -13.66 -18.22
C SER A 580 -45.44 -12.89 -19.25
N ASN A 581 -44.44 -12.11 -18.83
CA ASN A 581 -43.57 -11.39 -19.74
C ASN A 581 -42.42 -12.29 -20.23
N GLU A 582 -42.62 -12.96 -21.37
CA GLU A 582 -41.65 -13.90 -21.95
C GLU A 582 -40.27 -13.28 -22.22
N SER A 583 -40.21 -12.03 -22.70
CA SER A 583 -38.95 -11.33 -22.93
C SER A 583 -38.16 -11.13 -21.63
N LEU A 584 -38.84 -10.66 -20.58
CA LEU A 584 -38.21 -10.44 -19.27
C LEU A 584 -37.70 -11.76 -18.67
N VAL A 585 -38.44 -12.85 -18.86
CA VAL A 585 -38.02 -14.20 -18.43
C VAL A 585 -36.75 -14.63 -19.17
N GLN A 586 -36.71 -14.49 -20.50
CA GLN A 586 -35.53 -14.85 -21.30
C GLN A 586 -34.30 -14.02 -20.94
N GLU A 587 -34.48 -12.71 -20.76
CA GLU A 587 -33.43 -11.79 -20.30
C GLU A 587 -32.85 -12.24 -18.95
N ASN A 588 -33.70 -12.55 -17.97
CA ASN A 588 -33.25 -12.96 -16.65
C ASN A 588 -32.66 -14.38 -16.62
N GLN A 589 -33.09 -15.29 -17.50
CA GLN A 589 -32.40 -16.57 -17.69
C GLN A 589 -30.97 -16.36 -18.20
N TYR A 590 -30.74 -15.37 -19.07
CA TYR A 590 -29.40 -14.99 -19.50
C TYR A 590 -28.61 -14.38 -18.34
N PHE A 591 -29.17 -13.42 -17.60
CA PHE A 591 -28.50 -12.82 -16.45
C PHE A 591 -28.18 -13.84 -15.35
N GLN A 592 -29.03 -14.83 -15.11
CA GLN A 592 -28.71 -15.93 -14.20
C GLN A 592 -27.46 -16.69 -14.64
N ARG A 593 -27.25 -16.92 -15.94
CA ARG A 593 -26.02 -17.56 -16.43
C ARG A 593 -24.79 -16.70 -16.19
N CYS A 594 -24.91 -15.38 -16.28
CA CYS A 594 -23.82 -14.46 -15.94
C CYS A 594 -23.47 -14.55 -14.43
N LEU A 595 -24.49 -14.60 -13.58
CA LEU A 595 -24.36 -14.80 -12.13
C LEU A 595 -23.72 -16.16 -11.80
N ASP A 596 -24.21 -17.24 -12.42
CA ASP A 596 -23.71 -18.60 -12.22
C ASP A 596 -22.25 -18.75 -12.67
N TRP A 597 -21.84 -18.08 -13.76
CA TRP A 597 -20.45 -18.06 -14.20
C TRP A 597 -19.53 -17.43 -13.14
N ASN A 598 -19.96 -16.32 -12.53
CA ASN A 598 -19.24 -15.71 -11.42
C ASN A 598 -19.24 -16.60 -10.17
N ARG A 599 -20.35 -17.28 -9.87
CA ARG A 599 -20.46 -18.25 -8.77
C ARG A 599 -19.39 -19.32 -8.88
N ASP A 600 -19.20 -19.88 -10.07
CA ASP A 600 -18.21 -20.93 -10.31
C ASP A 600 -16.77 -20.42 -10.15
N ILE A 601 -16.48 -19.19 -10.61
CA ILE A 601 -15.18 -18.57 -10.37
C ILE A 601 -14.94 -18.34 -8.89
N LEU A 602 -15.90 -17.75 -8.18
CA LEU A 602 -15.76 -17.45 -6.76
C LEU A 602 -15.58 -18.72 -5.95
N LYS A 603 -16.36 -19.78 -6.23
CA LYS A 603 -16.16 -21.10 -5.60
C LYS A 603 -14.76 -21.66 -5.85
N LYS A 604 -14.27 -21.59 -7.08
CA LYS A 604 -12.93 -22.08 -7.44
C LYS A 604 -11.82 -21.27 -6.79
N GLU A 605 -11.86 -19.95 -6.92
CA GLU A 605 -10.77 -19.04 -6.58
C GLU A 605 -10.74 -18.64 -5.10
N LEU A 606 -11.86 -18.82 -4.38
CA LEU A 606 -11.99 -18.58 -2.94
C LEU A 606 -12.20 -19.89 -2.13
N GLY A 607 -12.30 -21.04 -2.79
CA GLY A 607 -12.49 -22.33 -2.12
C GLY A 607 -13.85 -22.49 -1.45
N LEU A 608 -14.88 -21.82 -1.97
CA LEU A 608 -16.24 -21.86 -1.40
C LEU A 608 -17.02 -23.07 -1.87
N THR A 609 -17.95 -23.51 -1.02
CA THR A 609 -18.95 -24.52 -1.33
C THR A 609 -20.34 -23.90 -1.38
N GLU A 610 -21.36 -24.65 -1.83
CA GLU A 610 -22.74 -24.17 -1.83
C GLU A 610 -23.26 -23.83 -0.42
N GLN A 611 -22.66 -24.38 0.65
CA GLN A 611 -23.04 -24.05 2.03
C GLN A 611 -22.61 -22.64 2.45
N ASP A 612 -21.65 -22.07 1.72
CA ASP A 612 -21.09 -20.74 1.98
C ASP A 612 -21.85 -19.64 1.25
N ILE A 613 -22.81 -19.99 0.37
CA ILE A 613 -23.48 -19.07 -0.54
C ILE A 613 -24.98 -18.99 -0.22
N ILE A 614 -25.51 -17.77 -0.16
CA ILE A 614 -26.94 -17.51 0.01
C ILE A 614 -27.41 -16.67 -1.18
N ASP A 615 -28.41 -17.19 -1.87
CA ASP A 615 -29.03 -16.52 -3.01
C ASP A 615 -30.11 -15.54 -2.55
N LEU A 616 -29.94 -14.26 -2.86
CA LEU A 616 -30.94 -13.22 -2.62
C LEU A 616 -31.76 -12.96 -3.90
N PRO A 617 -33.10 -12.85 -3.81
CA PRO A 617 -33.93 -12.64 -4.98
C PRO A 617 -33.65 -11.26 -5.60
N ALA A 618 -33.20 -11.25 -6.85
CA ALA A 618 -32.95 -10.06 -7.66
C ALA A 618 -33.68 -10.18 -9.00
N LEU A 619 -33.92 -9.07 -9.68
CA LEU A 619 -34.52 -9.08 -11.01
C LEU A 619 -33.93 -7.92 -11.82
N PHE A 620 -33.62 -8.17 -13.08
CA PHE A 620 -33.00 -7.19 -13.95
C PHE A 620 -33.83 -6.95 -15.21
N LYS A 621 -33.58 -5.83 -15.87
CA LYS A 621 -34.13 -5.51 -17.20
C LYS A 621 -32.98 -5.26 -18.16
N MET A 622 -33.07 -5.83 -19.36
CA MET A 622 -32.09 -5.56 -20.42
C MET A 622 -32.29 -4.15 -21.00
N ASP A 623 -31.20 -3.42 -21.17
CA ASP A 623 -31.15 -2.12 -21.84
C ASP A 623 -30.84 -2.23 -23.34
N GLU A 624 -30.68 -1.10 -24.02
CA GLU A 624 -30.38 -1.04 -25.46
C GLU A 624 -28.98 -1.58 -25.79
N GLY A 625 -28.05 -1.53 -24.84
CA GLY A 625 -26.70 -2.09 -24.93
C GLY A 625 -26.64 -3.60 -24.68
N ARG A 626 -27.80 -4.25 -24.48
CA ARG A 626 -27.91 -5.66 -24.04
C ARG A 626 -27.28 -5.94 -22.68
N GLN A 627 -27.24 -4.92 -21.83
CA GLN A 627 -26.73 -5.01 -20.46
C GLN A 627 -27.87 -4.96 -19.45
N ALA A 628 -27.62 -5.43 -18.24
CA ALA A 628 -28.58 -5.48 -17.15
C ALA A 628 -28.58 -4.19 -16.33
N ARG A 629 -29.79 -3.68 -16.08
CA ARG A 629 -30.07 -2.75 -14.98
C ARG A 629 -31.02 -3.39 -13.98
N ALA A 630 -30.91 -3.02 -12.71
CA ALA A 630 -31.82 -3.48 -11.67
C ALA A 630 -33.29 -3.15 -12.01
N TYR A 631 -34.20 -4.13 -11.87
CA TYR A 631 -35.65 -3.93 -12.06
C TYR A 631 -36.30 -3.32 -10.81
N PHE A 632 -35.81 -3.71 -9.65
CA PHE A 632 -36.09 -3.14 -8.33
C PHE A 632 -34.77 -3.06 -7.55
N PRO A 633 -34.69 -2.29 -6.44
CA PRO A 633 -33.45 -2.10 -5.67
C PRO A 633 -32.66 -3.39 -5.40
N ASN A 634 -31.38 -3.43 -5.82
CA ASN A 634 -30.52 -4.60 -5.69
C ASN A 634 -30.14 -4.85 -4.22
N MET A 635 -30.89 -5.71 -3.53
CA MET A 635 -30.71 -5.98 -2.10
C MET A 635 -29.33 -6.51 -1.69
N VAL A 636 -28.56 -7.08 -2.61
CA VAL A 636 -27.18 -7.54 -2.31
C VAL A 636 -26.24 -6.36 -2.05
N ASN A 637 -26.55 -5.20 -2.60
CA ASN A 637 -25.71 -4.00 -2.51
C ASN A 637 -26.01 -3.22 -1.22
N MET A 638 -25.63 -3.81 -0.09
CA MET A 638 -26.01 -3.41 1.27
C MET A 638 -24.83 -2.90 2.12
N ILE A 639 -25.12 -2.13 3.17
CA ILE A 639 -24.13 -1.77 4.21
C ILE A 639 -24.01 -2.91 5.21
N VAL A 640 -22.80 -3.41 5.43
CA VAL A 640 -22.51 -4.46 6.42
C VAL A 640 -21.80 -3.87 7.64
N LEU A 641 -22.51 -3.72 8.76
CA LEU A 641 -21.95 -3.25 10.03
C LEU A 641 -21.99 -4.37 11.08
N ASP A 642 -21.01 -5.26 11.03
CA ASP A 642 -20.99 -6.51 11.78
C ASP A 642 -22.28 -7.33 11.55
N LYS A 643 -23.15 -7.41 12.56
CA LYS A 643 -24.42 -8.14 12.48
C LYS A 643 -25.58 -7.32 11.92
N ASP A 644 -25.45 -5.99 11.87
CA ASP A 644 -26.49 -5.06 11.46
C ASP A 644 -26.35 -4.73 9.97
N LEU A 645 -27.37 -5.09 9.18
CA LEU A 645 -27.37 -4.97 7.72
C LEU A 645 -28.29 -3.84 7.26
N GLY A 646 -27.75 -2.91 6.48
CA GLY A 646 -28.49 -1.83 5.82
C GLY A 646 -28.81 -2.21 4.38
N ILE A 647 -29.96 -2.83 4.16
CA ILE A 647 -30.35 -3.47 2.89
C ILE A 647 -31.21 -2.50 2.06
N PRO A 648 -30.96 -2.29 0.76
CA PRO A 648 -31.86 -1.54 -0.11
C PRO A 648 -33.29 -2.07 -0.03
N LYS A 649 -34.28 -1.20 0.18
CA LYS A 649 -35.68 -1.61 0.28
C LYS A 649 -36.19 -1.99 -1.11
N PRO A 650 -36.67 -3.22 -1.36
CA PRO A 650 -36.95 -3.70 -2.72
C PRO A 650 -38.31 -3.28 -3.29
N PHE A 651 -39.23 -2.75 -2.47
CA PHE A 651 -40.61 -2.38 -2.89
C PHE A 651 -41.35 -3.49 -3.64
N GLY A 652 -41.16 -4.73 -3.21
CA GLY A 652 -41.74 -5.93 -3.80
C GLY A 652 -43.26 -6.05 -3.66
N PRO A 653 -43.83 -7.14 -4.21
CA PRO A 653 -45.26 -7.41 -4.12
C PRO A 653 -45.73 -7.47 -2.67
N GLN A 654 -46.83 -6.79 -2.38
CA GLN A 654 -47.44 -6.75 -1.05
C GLN A 654 -48.36 -7.95 -0.85
N VAL A 655 -48.00 -8.83 0.08
CA VAL A 655 -48.79 -10.00 0.50
C VAL A 655 -49.14 -9.77 1.97
N GLU A 656 -50.44 -9.69 2.28
CA GLU A 656 -50.92 -9.34 3.63
C GLU A 656 -50.32 -8.03 4.16
N ASP A 657 -50.19 -7.03 3.28
CA ASP A 657 -49.57 -5.71 3.53
C ASP A 657 -48.09 -5.76 3.99
N VAL A 658 -47.40 -6.87 3.72
CA VAL A 658 -45.95 -7.02 3.91
C VAL A 658 -45.27 -7.29 2.56
N CYS A 659 -44.09 -6.69 2.36
CA CYS A 659 -43.27 -6.95 1.19
C CYS A 659 -42.72 -8.38 1.22
N CYS A 660 -43.17 -9.24 0.30
CA CYS A 660 -42.75 -10.65 0.29
C CYS A 660 -41.24 -10.85 0.06
N LEU A 661 -40.57 -9.92 -0.64
CA LEU A 661 -39.11 -9.92 -0.82
C LEU A 661 -38.39 -9.64 0.51
N GLU A 662 -38.84 -8.64 1.27
CA GLU A 662 -38.26 -8.33 2.59
C GLU A 662 -38.41 -9.51 3.55
N THR A 663 -39.61 -10.12 3.60
CA THR A 663 -39.87 -11.31 4.42
C THR A 663 -38.97 -12.47 4.01
N HIS A 664 -38.79 -12.70 2.72
CA HIS A 664 -37.93 -13.78 2.23
C HIS A 664 -36.46 -13.56 2.62
N VAL A 665 -35.92 -12.35 2.42
CA VAL A 665 -34.55 -12.01 2.84
C VAL A 665 -34.36 -12.18 4.35
N ARG A 666 -35.32 -11.71 5.17
CA ARG A 666 -35.29 -11.95 6.63
C ARG A 666 -35.23 -13.43 6.97
N SER A 667 -36.04 -14.26 6.29
CA SER A 667 -36.06 -15.71 6.53
C SER A 667 -34.75 -16.41 6.20
N LEU A 668 -33.92 -15.83 5.32
CA LEU A 668 -32.59 -16.34 4.98
C LEU A 668 -31.52 -15.86 5.96
N LEU A 669 -31.56 -14.59 6.37
CA LEU A 669 -30.46 -13.94 7.09
C LEU A 669 -30.66 -13.90 8.63
N GLU A 670 -31.86 -13.67 9.13
CA GLU A 670 -32.12 -13.57 10.57
C GLU A 670 -31.82 -14.87 11.34
N PRO A 671 -32.05 -16.09 10.79
CA PRO A 671 -31.63 -17.33 11.45
C PRO A 671 -30.13 -17.45 11.70
N LEU A 672 -29.31 -16.66 10.98
CA LEU A 672 -27.86 -16.59 11.17
C LEU A 672 -27.46 -15.61 12.28
N GLY A 673 -28.42 -14.92 12.91
CA GLY A 673 -28.18 -13.90 13.93
C GLY A 673 -27.99 -12.49 13.38
N LEU A 674 -28.32 -12.25 12.11
CA LEU A 674 -28.20 -10.96 11.44
C LEU A 674 -29.44 -10.10 11.65
N CYS A 675 -29.28 -8.78 11.73
CA CYS A 675 -30.35 -7.82 11.91
C CYS A 675 -30.59 -7.05 10.61
N CYS A 676 -31.66 -7.37 9.88
CA CYS A 676 -31.97 -6.72 8.60
C CYS A 676 -32.72 -5.40 8.81
N THR A 677 -32.16 -4.28 8.34
CA THR A 677 -32.81 -2.96 8.27
C THR A 677 -32.96 -2.59 6.80
N PHE A 678 -34.20 -2.52 6.29
CA PHE A 678 -34.46 -2.10 4.91
C PHE A 678 -34.51 -0.59 4.82
N ILE A 679 -33.77 -0.03 3.87
CA ILE A 679 -33.53 1.41 3.73
C ILE A 679 -34.10 1.91 2.40
N ASP A 680 -34.96 2.92 2.44
CA ASP A 680 -35.56 3.53 1.25
C ASP A 680 -34.56 4.48 0.57
N ASP A 681 -33.98 4.00 -0.53
CA ASP A 681 -33.05 4.73 -1.37
C ASP A 681 -33.64 5.12 -2.73
N ILE A 682 -34.90 4.79 -3.03
CA ILE A 682 -35.42 4.85 -4.40
C ILE A 682 -35.31 6.25 -4.99
N SER A 683 -35.70 7.26 -4.22
CA SER A 683 -35.72 8.64 -4.71
C SER A 683 -34.33 9.27 -4.80
N ALA A 684 -33.33 8.70 -4.13
CA ALA A 684 -31.99 9.25 -4.03
C ALA A 684 -30.96 8.52 -4.89
N TYR A 685 -31.03 7.18 -5.00
CA TYR A 685 -30.00 6.35 -5.62
C TYR A 685 -30.57 5.43 -6.72
N HIS A 686 -31.62 4.64 -6.44
CA HIS A 686 -32.13 3.65 -7.41
C HIS A 686 -32.54 4.25 -8.76
N LYS A 687 -33.16 5.44 -8.77
CA LYS A 687 -33.50 6.18 -10.01
C LYS A 687 -32.29 6.55 -10.87
N PHE A 688 -31.09 6.44 -10.31
CA PHE A 688 -29.81 6.78 -10.92
C PHE A 688 -28.91 5.54 -11.11
N LEU A 689 -29.49 4.34 -11.11
CA LEU A 689 -28.81 3.06 -11.36
C LEU A 689 -27.78 2.64 -10.29
N GLY A 690 -27.97 3.02 -9.02
CA GLY A 690 -27.18 2.50 -7.90
C GLY A 690 -28.03 2.35 -6.64
N GLU A 691 -27.45 1.81 -5.57
CA GLU A 691 -28.18 1.48 -4.34
C GLU A 691 -27.50 2.04 -3.08
N VAL A 692 -28.03 1.71 -1.90
CA VAL A 692 -27.49 2.11 -0.59
C VAL A 692 -25.96 2.07 -0.49
N HIS A 693 -25.34 0.94 -0.85
CA HIS A 693 -23.89 0.78 -0.72
C HIS A 693 -23.17 1.79 -1.61
N CYS A 694 -23.59 2.00 -2.87
CA CYS A 694 -22.97 2.98 -3.78
C CYS A 694 -22.94 4.41 -3.22
N GLY A 695 -23.91 4.75 -2.35
CA GLY A 695 -23.99 6.03 -1.65
C GLY A 695 -23.21 6.11 -0.32
N THR A 696 -22.54 5.03 0.10
CA THR A 696 -21.84 4.95 1.36
C THR A 696 -20.47 4.28 1.23
N ASN A 697 -19.55 4.57 2.14
CA ASN A 697 -18.30 3.83 2.20
C ASN A 697 -17.89 3.62 3.68
N VAL A 698 -17.46 2.41 4.03
CA VAL A 698 -17.20 2.01 5.42
C VAL A 698 -15.71 1.82 5.64
N ARG A 699 -15.10 2.68 6.45
CA ARG A 699 -13.75 2.44 6.95
C ARG A 699 -13.79 1.39 8.04
N ARG A 700 -12.96 0.36 7.93
CA ARG A 700 -12.89 -0.76 8.88
C ARG A 700 -11.55 -0.80 9.60
N LYS A 701 -11.47 -1.60 10.66
CA LYS A 701 -10.19 -1.89 11.33
C LYS A 701 -9.30 -2.73 10.40
N PRO A 702 -7.97 -2.55 10.43
CA PRO A 702 -7.02 -3.44 9.77
C PRO A 702 -7.15 -4.90 10.20
N PHE A 703 -6.62 -5.83 9.39
CA PHE A 703 -6.50 -7.21 9.82
C PHE A 703 -5.56 -7.34 11.03
N PRO A 704 -5.85 -8.24 11.99
CA PRO A 704 -4.88 -8.55 13.04
C PRO A 704 -3.67 -9.35 12.53
N PHE A 705 -3.81 -10.03 11.39
CA PHE A 705 -2.71 -10.74 10.73
C PHE A 705 -1.76 -9.74 10.06
N LYS A 706 -0.46 -9.83 10.37
CA LYS A 706 0.56 -8.96 9.79
C LYS A 706 0.96 -9.43 8.40
N TRP A 707 0.89 -8.54 7.42
CA TRP A 707 1.06 -8.89 6.00
C TRP A 707 2.42 -9.52 5.68
N TRP A 708 3.48 -9.13 6.38
CA TRP A 708 4.82 -9.66 6.20
C TRP A 708 4.99 -11.12 6.68
N HIS A 709 4.03 -11.65 7.46
CA HIS A 709 3.98 -13.07 7.83
C HIS A 709 3.33 -13.96 6.77
N MET A 710 2.74 -13.38 5.71
CA MET A 710 2.26 -14.14 4.56
C MET A 710 3.44 -14.67 3.75
N VAL A 711 3.20 -15.74 2.98
CA VAL A 711 4.08 -16.17 1.88
C VAL A 711 3.24 -16.07 0.58
N PRO A 712 3.36 -14.95 -0.17
CA PRO A 712 2.48 -14.63 -1.29
C PRO A 712 2.44 -15.63 -2.45
#